data_AF-A0A1G8E5U3-F1
#
_entry.id   AF-A0A1G8E5U3-F1
#
_cell.length_a   1.000
_cell.length_b   1.000
_cell.length_c   1.000
_cell.angle_alpha   90.00
_cell.angle_beta   90.00
_cell.angle_gamma   90.00
#
_symmetry.space_group_name_H-M   'P 1'
#
loop_
_entity.id
_entity.type
_entity.pdbx_description
1 polymer ?
#
loop_
_entity_poly.entity_id
_entity_poly.type
_entity_poly.pdbx_seq_one_letter_code
_entity_poly.pdbx_strand_id
1 'polypeptide(L)'
;MPRALPNAASAIQFLLVAALPVGAASAASFGPVTGTLVGAQTLSTGESGFIGSSGKLEFYTTNDKENVVTITGNNATLTNLGQINATGLARVIRDTSGVKTLVVTNGSLTNSTALMQSYDNDVIQMNAKNASVTLNNYGAMISTNKSASGAQVVDFNAITTGSNVANNFAGAQIIAYEADAVRTGANGQVNNYGLIQSVTTAGGSSDGIDAQNASGAKIANYQGGVIEGGRHGITGGQKTASSVFTIDISNAEGGIIRGMNGSGINLDGFNASQAAIIMNAGLITGHGVTGDGDGIDADGVVQITNTGTIRSINAFSAAGAGLAYSEGISMGGGSVTNSGTIEGLVSAGNNNAVGRGITLAGNDLDNGTREGLYANVTITNQRGGLIRGQSDSAIVTVGAASGYTVTIVNNSGAAIVGGGLTNAAIKTGPDNTTITTGGIINGASSGKAIEMGSGKNSLTITGGEISGSINGGSGNQNTLIVVAGAGNSFTYSGAISNFSKVEVRSGDVTFSGISSYSGATELSGGTLTLVGAQRLSADSALILNGGTLRLSNAGAEGQRFARLSLSGDSSVLLGGSSLTFGALGTVVDGKTLTFTEAASGVYAFRLLGDYSTNSSFLTLLSATHINGQGATYAFDGTYTTVLAAVPEPSTYAMLFAGLGLMGVVARRRRNKV
;
A
#
# COMPACT_ATOMS: atom_id res chain seq x y z
N MET A 1 92.13 15.79 56.15
CA MET A 1 91.19 16.86 55.71
C MET A 1 89.97 16.20 55.09
N PRO A 2 88.78 16.78 55.29
CA PRO A 2 87.53 16.09 55.66
C PRO A 2 86.85 15.46 54.43
N ARG A 3 85.90 14.52 54.55
CA ARG A 3 84.59 14.76 55.17
C ARG A 3 83.81 13.45 55.39
N ALA A 4 83.02 13.51 56.46
CA ALA A 4 82.11 12.55 57.07
C ALA A 4 81.12 11.83 56.13
N LEU A 5 80.94 10.51 56.37
CA LEU A 5 79.76 9.81 56.96
C LEU A 5 78.35 10.43 56.79
N PRO A 6 77.23 9.66 56.92
CA PRO A 6 77.12 8.28 57.42
C PRO A 6 76.13 7.31 56.71
N ASN A 7 76.40 6.02 56.93
CA ASN A 7 75.53 4.93 57.41
C ASN A 7 74.04 4.86 57.00
N ALA A 8 73.63 3.70 56.50
CA ALA A 8 73.15 2.59 57.35
C ALA A 8 72.96 1.36 56.44
N ALA A 9 73.79 0.33 56.61
CA ALA A 9 73.45 -0.89 57.35
C ALA A 9 72.37 -1.77 56.68
N SER A 10 72.88 -2.85 56.08
CA SER A 10 72.39 -4.23 56.30
C SER A 10 71.12 -4.61 55.53
N ALA A 11 70.94 -5.78 54.94
CA ALA A 11 71.57 -7.07 55.07
C ALA A 11 71.22 -7.84 53.77
N ILE A 12 72.17 -8.59 53.19
CA ILE A 12 72.20 -10.06 53.20
C ILE A 12 71.40 -10.75 52.07
N GLN A 13 72.21 -11.36 51.20
CA GLN A 13 72.09 -12.67 50.52
C GLN A 13 70.91 -12.99 49.61
N PHE A 14 71.25 -13.05 48.31
CA PHE A 14 71.29 -14.27 47.48
C PHE A 14 70.18 -15.31 47.68
N LEU A 15 69.38 -15.52 46.63
CA LEU A 15 69.17 -16.87 46.09
C LEU A 15 68.87 -16.87 44.59
N LEU A 16 69.66 -17.66 43.89
CA LEU A 16 69.58 -18.11 42.50
C LEU A 16 68.34 -18.99 42.29
N VAL A 17 67.48 -18.70 41.30
CA VAL A 17 66.54 -19.71 40.75
C VAL A 17 66.35 -19.52 39.24
N ALA A 18 66.90 -20.51 38.53
CA ALA A 18 66.45 -21.18 37.31
C ALA A 18 65.56 -20.43 36.29
N ALA A 19 66.11 -20.37 35.07
CA ALA A 19 65.38 -20.27 33.82
C ALA A 19 64.34 -21.40 33.69
N LEU A 20 63.08 -21.02 33.52
CA LEU A 20 62.04 -21.86 32.96
C LEU A 20 61.82 -21.42 31.51
N PRO A 21 61.80 -22.33 30.52
CA PRO A 21 61.18 -22.01 29.26
C PRO A 21 59.68 -21.92 29.56
N VAL A 22 59.14 -20.69 29.53
CA VAL A 22 57.71 -20.51 29.39
C VAL A 22 57.41 -20.95 27.96
N GLY A 23 57.12 -22.24 27.80
CA GLY A 23 56.44 -22.71 26.60
C GLY A 23 55.18 -21.89 26.49
N ALA A 24 55.11 -21.03 25.48
CA ALA A 24 53.83 -20.54 25.00
C ALA A 24 53.02 -21.80 24.67
N ALA A 25 52.08 -22.16 25.54
CA ALA A 25 51.09 -23.16 25.23
C ALA A 25 50.37 -22.64 23.98
N SER A 26 50.66 -23.22 22.82
CA SER A 26 49.88 -22.99 21.62
C SER A 26 48.47 -23.48 21.95
N ALA A 27 47.52 -22.53 21.97
CA ALA A 27 46.09 -22.78 22.03
C ALA A 27 45.73 -23.88 21.00
N ALA A 28 45.15 -24.98 21.46
CA ALA A 28 45.04 -26.21 20.68
C ALA A 28 43.80 -26.17 19.77
N SER A 29 44.00 -25.69 18.54
CA SER A 29 43.08 -25.94 17.42
C SER A 29 42.88 -27.46 17.22
N PHE A 30 41.71 -27.89 16.75
CA PHE A 30 41.43 -29.29 16.44
C PHE A 30 41.21 -29.52 14.94
N GLY A 31 41.55 -30.73 14.49
CA GLY A 31 41.41 -31.14 13.10
C GLY A 31 42.69 -30.95 12.26
N PRO A 32 42.66 -31.37 10.99
CA PRO A 32 41.49 -31.81 10.24
C PRO A 32 40.96 -33.19 10.68
N VAL A 33 39.66 -33.27 10.97
CA VAL A 33 38.98 -34.56 11.20
C VAL A 33 38.69 -35.21 9.84
N THR A 34 39.23 -36.40 9.56
CA THR A 34 39.12 -37.08 8.26
C THR A 34 38.36 -38.42 8.31
N GLY A 35 37.98 -38.87 9.51
CA GLY A 35 37.09 -40.01 9.78
C GLY A 35 36.09 -39.66 10.87
N THR A 36 35.55 -40.64 11.60
CA THR A 36 34.63 -40.37 12.72
C THR A 36 35.41 -40.07 14.00
N LEU A 37 35.15 -38.88 14.56
CA LEU A 37 35.55 -38.48 15.91
C LEU A 37 34.29 -38.44 16.78
N VAL A 38 34.30 -39.17 17.91
CA VAL A 38 33.21 -39.16 18.89
C VAL A 38 33.65 -38.39 20.12
N GLY A 39 32.87 -37.41 20.53
CA GLY A 39 33.13 -36.61 21.73
C GLY A 39 33.07 -35.10 21.49
N ALA A 40 32.73 -34.35 22.54
CA ALA A 40 32.68 -32.89 22.49
C ALA A 40 34.08 -32.28 22.26
N GLN A 41 34.13 -31.18 21.52
CA GLN A 41 35.32 -30.37 21.28
C GLN A 41 35.16 -28.98 21.91
N THR A 42 36.26 -28.26 22.07
CA THR A 42 36.27 -26.89 22.59
C THR A 42 37.16 -26.00 21.73
N LEU A 43 36.73 -24.76 21.49
CA LEU A 43 37.52 -23.70 20.86
C LEU A 43 37.62 -22.50 21.78
N SER A 44 38.84 -22.17 22.15
CA SER A 44 39.27 -21.03 22.97
C SER A 44 39.66 -19.84 22.09
N THR A 45 40.24 -18.80 22.69
CA THR A 45 40.53 -17.54 22.00
C THR A 45 41.49 -17.74 20.83
N GLY A 46 41.03 -17.40 19.62
CA GLY A 46 41.80 -17.50 18.37
C GLY A 46 41.99 -18.92 17.83
N GLU A 47 41.39 -19.94 18.45
CA GLU A 47 41.52 -21.33 18.01
C GLU A 47 40.63 -21.62 16.81
N SER A 48 41.01 -22.64 16.03
CA SER A 48 40.26 -23.09 14.85
C SER A 48 39.91 -24.57 14.94
N GLY A 49 38.68 -24.92 14.53
CA GLY A 49 38.23 -26.29 14.36
C GLY A 49 38.03 -26.61 12.89
N PHE A 50 38.50 -27.78 12.43
CA PHE A 50 38.34 -28.20 11.05
C PHE A 50 37.84 -29.65 10.90
N ILE A 51 36.73 -29.83 10.19
CA ILE A 51 36.22 -31.13 9.74
C ILE A 51 36.45 -31.25 8.23
N GLY A 52 37.20 -32.25 7.79
CA GLY A 52 37.42 -32.54 6.38
C GLY A 52 36.20 -33.15 5.70
N SER A 53 36.19 -33.23 4.37
CA SER A 53 35.02 -33.67 3.59
C SER A 53 34.56 -35.11 3.86
N SER A 54 35.45 -35.99 4.29
CA SER A 54 35.13 -37.35 4.76
C SER A 54 34.98 -37.44 6.29
N GLY A 55 35.22 -36.34 7.01
CA GLY A 55 35.21 -36.27 8.46
C GLY A 55 33.80 -36.25 9.03
N LYS A 56 33.64 -36.86 10.20
CA LYS A 56 32.42 -36.82 11.01
C LYS A 56 32.77 -36.49 12.45
N LEU A 57 32.08 -35.54 13.05
CA LEU A 57 32.14 -35.26 14.47
C LEU A 57 30.79 -35.56 15.09
N GLU A 58 30.73 -36.51 16.02
CA GLU A 58 29.50 -37.00 16.61
C GLU A 58 29.55 -36.87 18.13
N PHE A 59 28.45 -36.40 18.72
CA PHE A 59 28.32 -36.33 20.17
C PHE A 59 26.89 -36.65 20.60
N TYR A 60 26.77 -37.48 21.62
CA TYR A 60 25.51 -37.85 22.26
C TYR A 60 25.52 -37.38 23.70
N THR A 61 24.42 -36.79 24.15
CA THR A 61 24.21 -36.45 25.56
C THR A 61 22.73 -36.46 25.89
N THR A 62 22.41 -36.68 27.16
CA THR A 62 21.07 -36.46 27.73
C THR A 62 20.99 -35.14 28.50
N ASN A 63 22.01 -34.29 28.42
CA ASN A 63 22.10 -32.99 29.07
C ASN A 63 21.98 -31.88 28.03
N ASP A 64 20.90 -31.10 28.10
CA ASP A 64 20.60 -30.00 27.16
C ASP A 64 21.57 -28.80 27.25
N LYS A 65 22.50 -28.83 28.21
CA LYS A 65 23.56 -27.83 28.40
C LYS A 65 24.85 -28.18 27.67
N GLU A 66 24.97 -29.38 27.14
CA GLU A 66 26.16 -29.82 26.41
C GLU A 66 25.98 -29.65 24.90
N ASN A 67 27.10 -29.56 24.19
CA ASN A 67 27.13 -29.28 22.76
C ASN A 67 28.31 -30.01 22.11
N VAL A 68 28.23 -30.23 20.80
CA VAL A 68 29.30 -30.90 20.04
C VAL A 68 30.58 -30.06 20.04
N VAL A 69 30.47 -28.74 19.83
CA VAL A 69 31.60 -27.81 19.86
C VAL A 69 31.31 -26.64 20.80
N THR A 70 32.06 -26.56 21.90
CA THR A 70 31.96 -25.49 22.90
C THR A 70 32.84 -24.32 22.47
N ILE A 71 32.29 -23.12 22.39
CA ILE A 71 33.08 -21.91 22.10
C ILE A 71 33.28 -21.14 23.40
N THR A 72 34.52 -21.01 23.85
CA THR A 72 34.88 -20.39 25.14
C THR A 72 35.70 -19.10 24.99
N GLY A 73 36.22 -18.80 23.81
CA GLY A 73 37.06 -17.63 23.59
C GLY A 73 36.75 -16.85 22.30
N ASN A 74 37.19 -15.59 22.29
CA ASN A 74 36.94 -14.67 21.17
C ASN A 74 37.73 -15.06 19.92
N ASN A 75 37.25 -14.67 18.74
CA ASN A 75 37.91 -14.88 17.44
C ASN A 75 38.11 -16.37 17.09
N ALA A 76 37.31 -17.27 17.66
CA ALA A 76 37.32 -18.68 17.29
C ALA A 76 36.74 -18.88 15.88
N THR A 77 37.24 -19.89 15.16
CA THR A 77 36.68 -20.27 13.84
C THR A 77 36.35 -21.76 13.78
N LEU A 78 35.25 -22.12 13.13
CA LEU A 78 34.89 -23.51 12.87
C LEU A 78 34.59 -23.68 11.38
N THR A 79 35.31 -24.56 10.71
CA THR A 79 35.06 -24.94 9.32
C THR A 79 34.67 -26.40 9.25
N ASN A 80 33.45 -26.67 8.76
CA ASN A 80 32.95 -28.00 8.51
C ASN A 80 32.85 -28.26 7.01
N LEU A 81 33.64 -29.18 6.47
CA LEU A 81 33.46 -29.70 5.11
C LEU A 81 32.77 -31.08 5.09
N GLY A 82 32.62 -31.73 6.25
CA GLY A 82 32.05 -33.07 6.40
C GLY A 82 30.74 -33.02 7.18
N GLN A 83 30.62 -33.84 8.24
CA GLN A 83 29.41 -33.94 9.05
C GLN A 83 29.67 -33.58 10.51
N ILE A 84 28.80 -32.78 11.13
CA ILE A 84 28.75 -32.59 12.57
C ILE A 84 27.34 -32.95 13.06
N ASN A 85 27.23 -34.00 13.87
CA ASN A 85 25.96 -34.55 14.33
C ASN A 85 25.86 -34.46 15.85
N ALA A 86 24.87 -33.69 16.32
CA ALA A 86 24.44 -33.65 17.71
C ALA A 86 23.25 -34.61 17.90
N THR A 87 23.38 -35.58 18.80
CA THR A 87 22.35 -36.58 19.11
C THR A 87 21.91 -36.48 20.57
N GLY A 88 20.74 -37.02 20.89
CA GLY A 88 20.11 -36.80 22.20
C GLY A 88 19.68 -35.34 22.35
N LEU A 89 20.09 -34.68 23.45
CA LEU A 89 19.72 -33.29 23.76
C LEU A 89 20.82 -32.26 23.40
N ALA A 90 21.92 -32.68 22.77
CA ALA A 90 23.01 -31.78 22.41
C ALA A 90 22.59 -30.76 21.34
N ARG A 91 23.16 -29.56 21.42
CA ARG A 91 23.28 -28.62 20.29
C ARG A 91 24.56 -28.91 19.49
N VAL A 92 24.65 -28.47 18.24
CA VAL A 92 25.95 -28.53 17.53
C VAL A 92 26.91 -27.49 18.13
N ILE A 93 26.47 -26.24 18.26
CA ILE A 93 27.24 -25.14 18.86
C ILE A 93 26.35 -24.40 19.88
N ARG A 94 26.93 -24.08 21.03
CA ARG A 94 26.32 -23.15 21.98
C ARG A 94 27.37 -22.18 22.53
N ASP A 95 27.04 -20.90 22.52
CA ASP A 95 27.75 -19.88 23.30
C ASP A 95 26.84 -19.37 24.42
N THR A 96 27.32 -19.42 25.67
CA THR A 96 26.68 -18.79 26.84
C THR A 96 27.57 -17.74 27.50
N SER A 97 28.77 -17.54 26.96
CA SER A 97 29.83 -16.70 27.52
C SER A 97 29.89 -15.30 26.89
N GLY A 98 29.29 -15.13 25.72
CA GLY A 98 29.31 -13.85 25.00
C GLY A 98 30.57 -13.69 24.15
N VAL A 99 30.97 -14.75 23.44
CA VAL A 99 32.16 -14.74 22.59
C VAL A 99 31.99 -13.74 21.46
N LYS A 100 33.08 -13.06 21.12
CA LYS A 100 33.10 -12.07 20.04
C LYS A 100 33.79 -12.63 18.82
N THR A 101 33.25 -12.31 17.65
CA THR A 101 33.85 -12.56 16.33
C THR A 101 33.98 -14.06 16.03
N LEU A 102 33.01 -14.87 16.46
CA LEU A 102 32.93 -16.27 16.06
C LEU A 102 32.63 -16.35 14.56
N VAL A 103 33.39 -17.16 13.82
CA VAL A 103 33.09 -17.47 12.41
C VAL A 103 32.84 -18.96 12.27
N VAL A 104 31.64 -19.32 11.79
CA VAL A 104 31.25 -20.69 11.51
C VAL A 104 31.01 -20.84 10.02
N THR A 105 31.66 -21.81 9.38
CA THR A 105 31.48 -22.12 7.96
C THR A 105 31.10 -23.58 7.78
N ASN A 106 29.91 -23.83 7.24
CA ASN A 106 29.40 -25.16 6.88
C ASN A 106 29.43 -25.33 5.36
N GLY A 107 30.44 -26.04 4.86
CA GLY A 107 30.71 -26.26 3.44
C GLY A 107 31.65 -25.22 2.84
N SER A 108 31.64 -25.11 1.52
CA SER A 108 32.36 -24.08 0.78
C SER A 108 31.72 -23.85 -0.58
N LEU A 109 32.22 -22.87 -1.35
CA LEU A 109 31.82 -22.66 -2.75
C LEU A 109 31.92 -23.91 -3.63
N THR A 110 32.80 -24.86 -3.27
CA THR A 110 33.01 -26.12 -4.01
C THR A 110 32.51 -27.34 -3.24
N ASN A 111 31.83 -27.15 -2.11
CA ASN A 111 31.34 -28.24 -1.27
C ASN A 111 30.01 -27.88 -0.61
N SER A 112 28.91 -28.33 -1.23
CA SER A 112 27.55 -28.23 -0.71
C SER A 112 27.08 -29.47 0.07
N THR A 113 27.95 -30.46 0.28
CA THR A 113 27.61 -31.73 0.96
C THR A 113 27.82 -31.70 2.46
N ALA A 114 28.41 -30.63 2.99
CA ALA A 114 28.64 -30.48 4.42
C ALA A 114 27.32 -30.43 5.20
N LEU A 115 27.28 -31.09 6.35
CA LEU A 115 26.08 -31.20 7.20
C LEU A 115 26.41 -30.77 8.63
N MET A 116 25.59 -29.90 9.20
CA MET A 116 25.43 -29.76 10.65
C MET A 116 24.01 -30.15 11.04
N GLN A 117 23.86 -31.09 11.96
CA GLN A 117 22.55 -31.60 12.35
C GLN A 117 22.41 -31.72 13.86
N SER A 118 21.24 -31.34 14.37
CA SER A 118 20.82 -31.59 15.75
C SER A 118 19.55 -32.43 15.79
N TYR A 119 19.50 -33.35 16.75
CA TYR A 119 18.36 -34.27 16.90
C TYR A 119 17.13 -33.59 17.53
N ASP A 120 17.34 -32.83 18.61
CA ASP A 120 16.24 -32.32 19.43
C ASP A 120 16.56 -31.00 20.13
N ASN A 121 17.48 -30.23 19.55
CA ASN A 121 17.93 -28.96 20.09
C ASN A 121 18.44 -28.07 18.96
N ASP A 122 18.84 -26.84 19.26
CA ASP A 122 19.30 -25.92 18.23
C ASP A 122 20.55 -26.45 17.51
N VAL A 123 20.71 -26.17 16.21
CA VAL A 123 22.01 -26.45 15.56
C VAL A 123 23.05 -25.47 16.11
N ILE A 124 22.80 -24.17 16.03
CA ILE A 124 23.65 -23.15 16.62
C ILE A 124 22.82 -22.18 17.46
N GLN A 125 23.22 -22.02 18.73
CA GLN A 125 22.64 -21.03 19.64
C GLN A 125 23.70 -20.07 20.18
N MET A 126 23.44 -18.78 20.07
CA MET A 126 24.22 -17.72 20.74
C MET A 126 23.39 -17.12 21.86
N ASN A 127 23.61 -17.58 23.08
CA ASN A 127 22.81 -17.28 24.26
C ASN A 127 23.45 -16.22 25.17
N ALA A 128 23.94 -15.12 24.59
CA ALA A 128 24.53 -14.01 25.34
C ALA A 128 24.37 -12.67 24.60
N LYS A 129 24.05 -11.61 25.35
CA LYS A 129 23.71 -10.28 24.82
C LYS A 129 24.76 -9.70 23.88
N ASN A 130 26.04 -9.84 24.26
CA ASN A 130 27.18 -9.26 23.57
C ASN A 130 27.92 -10.25 22.65
N ALA A 131 27.36 -11.45 22.45
CA ALA A 131 27.96 -12.42 21.55
C ALA A 131 27.94 -11.90 20.11
N SER A 132 28.98 -12.22 19.33
CA SER A 132 28.97 -11.93 17.90
C SER A 132 29.42 -13.10 17.04
N VAL A 133 28.70 -13.30 15.95
CA VAL A 133 28.82 -14.48 15.09
C VAL A 133 28.61 -14.10 13.62
N THR A 134 29.40 -14.72 12.75
CA THR A 134 29.14 -14.82 11.31
C THR A 134 29.02 -16.29 10.94
N LEU A 135 27.84 -16.68 10.50
CA LEU A 135 27.52 -18.03 10.03
C LEU A 135 27.48 -18.03 8.50
N ASN A 136 28.27 -18.90 7.88
CA ASN A 136 28.32 -19.11 6.43
C ASN A 136 27.90 -20.53 6.11
N ASN A 137 26.73 -20.71 5.51
CA ASN A 137 26.21 -22.02 5.13
C ASN A 137 26.22 -22.20 3.60
N TYR A 138 27.01 -23.16 3.13
CA TYR A 138 27.05 -23.65 1.76
C TYR A 138 26.44 -25.05 1.62
N GLY A 139 26.30 -25.78 2.74
CA GLY A 139 25.73 -27.12 2.79
C GLY A 139 24.35 -27.16 3.43
N ALA A 140 24.09 -28.17 4.25
CA ALA A 140 22.84 -28.34 4.98
C ALA A 140 23.03 -28.11 6.48
N MET A 141 22.11 -27.37 7.09
CA MET A 141 21.95 -27.25 8.54
C MET A 141 20.53 -27.66 8.90
N ILE A 142 20.39 -28.69 9.74
CA ILE A 142 19.09 -29.34 9.99
C ILE A 142 18.84 -29.52 11.49
N SER A 143 17.73 -28.99 11.99
CA SER A 143 17.20 -29.31 13.31
C SER A 143 16.00 -30.24 13.14
N THR A 144 16.13 -31.50 13.58
CA THR A 144 15.03 -32.47 13.45
C THR A 144 13.97 -32.34 14.54
N ASN A 145 14.28 -31.62 15.63
CA ASN A 145 13.37 -31.28 16.73
C ASN A 145 12.37 -32.39 17.08
N LYS A 146 12.88 -33.59 17.38
CA LYS A 146 12.05 -34.80 17.52
C LYS A 146 10.92 -34.66 18.55
N SER A 147 11.14 -33.88 19.60
CA SER A 147 10.21 -33.57 20.69
C SER A 147 9.24 -32.44 20.39
N ALA A 148 9.45 -31.68 19.31
CA ALA A 148 8.74 -30.43 19.03
C ALA A 148 8.86 -29.39 20.17
N SER A 149 10.02 -29.33 20.83
CA SER A 149 10.28 -28.43 21.97
C SER A 149 10.79 -27.03 21.58
N GLY A 150 10.75 -26.71 20.28
CA GLY A 150 11.17 -25.42 19.75
C GLY A 150 12.68 -25.35 19.49
N ALA A 151 13.25 -26.35 18.82
CA ALA A 151 14.65 -26.38 18.43
C ALA A 151 14.89 -25.74 17.05
N GLN A 152 15.45 -24.54 17.02
CA GLN A 152 15.75 -23.80 15.78
C GLN A 152 16.94 -24.42 15.02
N VAL A 153 17.19 -24.03 13.78
CA VAL A 153 18.54 -24.24 13.22
C VAL A 153 19.47 -23.15 13.75
N VAL A 154 19.05 -21.90 13.63
CA VAL A 154 19.83 -20.74 14.07
C VAL A 154 19.06 -20.00 15.16
N ASP A 155 19.57 -19.97 16.39
CA ASP A 155 19.00 -19.18 17.50
C ASP A 155 19.98 -18.10 17.96
N PHE A 156 19.81 -16.90 17.44
CA PHE A 156 20.58 -15.71 17.83
C PHE A 156 19.76 -14.72 18.67
N ASN A 157 18.57 -15.10 19.13
CA ASN A 157 17.60 -14.22 19.79
C ASN A 157 18.17 -13.50 21.02
N ALA A 158 19.08 -14.15 21.76
CA ALA A 158 19.67 -13.56 22.96
C ALA A 158 20.67 -12.43 22.68
N ILE A 159 21.13 -12.25 21.43
CA ILE A 159 22.07 -11.20 21.05
C ILE A 159 21.31 -9.88 20.96
N THR A 160 21.63 -8.92 21.85
CA THR A 160 21.00 -7.59 21.86
C THR A 160 21.98 -6.45 21.61
N THR A 161 23.29 -6.69 21.71
CA THR A 161 24.33 -5.66 21.50
C THR A 161 25.47 -6.12 20.60
N GLY A 162 25.67 -7.43 20.41
CA GLY A 162 26.68 -7.95 19.48
C GLY A 162 26.18 -8.08 18.05
N SER A 163 27.12 -8.26 17.11
CA SER A 163 26.82 -8.44 15.68
C SER A 163 26.45 -9.88 15.37
N ASN A 164 25.38 -10.12 14.62
CA ASN A 164 24.97 -11.45 14.21
C ASN A 164 24.60 -11.46 12.72
N VAL A 165 25.23 -12.36 11.96
CA VAL A 165 25.04 -12.49 10.50
C VAL A 165 24.88 -13.97 10.16
N ALA A 166 23.82 -14.30 9.43
CA ALA A 166 23.60 -15.63 8.84
C ALA A 166 23.56 -15.52 7.31
N ASN A 167 24.51 -16.15 6.64
CA ASN A 167 24.60 -16.23 5.19
C ASN A 167 24.25 -17.66 4.75
N ASN A 168 23.16 -17.81 4.00
CA ASN A 168 22.77 -19.07 3.37
C ASN A 168 23.00 -18.94 1.86
N PHE A 169 24.04 -19.60 1.36
CA PHE A 169 24.48 -19.46 -0.03
C PHE A 169 23.63 -20.28 -1.00
N ALA A 170 23.82 -20.06 -2.31
CA ALA A 170 23.05 -20.74 -3.34
C ALA A 170 23.17 -22.27 -3.22
N GLY A 171 22.04 -22.97 -3.24
CA GLY A 171 21.96 -24.42 -3.05
C GLY A 171 22.08 -24.90 -1.59
N ALA A 172 22.40 -24.01 -0.66
CA ALA A 172 22.48 -24.34 0.76
C ALA A 172 21.08 -24.42 1.40
N GLN A 173 20.99 -25.19 2.49
CA GLN A 173 19.74 -25.48 3.18
C GLN A 173 19.84 -25.19 4.68
N ILE A 174 18.84 -24.49 5.22
CA ILE A 174 18.56 -24.33 6.63
C ILE A 174 17.13 -24.85 6.85
N ILE A 175 16.98 -25.98 7.54
CA ILE A 175 15.69 -26.67 7.71
C ILE A 175 15.43 -26.97 9.18
N ALA A 176 14.36 -26.39 9.75
CA ALA A 176 13.86 -26.74 11.08
C ALA A 176 12.52 -27.47 10.99
N TYR A 177 12.30 -28.44 11.88
CA TYR A 177 11.00 -29.08 12.08
C TYR A 177 10.36 -28.53 13.36
N GLU A 178 9.06 -28.25 13.34
CA GLU A 178 8.25 -27.82 14.50
C GLU A 178 8.86 -26.65 15.31
N ALA A 179 9.62 -25.79 14.65
CA ALA A 179 10.30 -24.63 15.19
C ALA A 179 10.64 -23.65 14.08
N ASP A 180 11.00 -22.42 14.45
CA ASP A 180 11.51 -21.44 13.50
C ASP A 180 12.84 -21.91 12.90
N ALA A 181 13.08 -21.64 11.62
CA ALA A 181 14.37 -22.02 11.03
C ALA A 181 15.49 -21.10 11.55
N VAL A 182 15.21 -19.80 11.59
CA VAL A 182 16.14 -18.76 12.06
C VAL A 182 15.45 -17.82 13.03
N ARG A 183 16.07 -17.58 14.19
CA ARG A 183 15.78 -16.44 15.06
C ARG A 183 16.94 -15.45 15.06
N THR A 184 16.67 -14.20 14.72
CA THR A 184 17.71 -13.16 14.64
C THR A 184 17.96 -12.51 16.00
N GLY A 185 19.17 -11.99 16.21
CA GLY A 185 19.42 -11.02 17.29
C GLY A 185 19.11 -9.59 16.85
N ALA A 186 19.22 -8.62 17.77
CA ALA A 186 19.04 -7.21 17.46
C ALA A 186 20.04 -6.76 16.38
N ASN A 187 19.58 -5.96 15.42
CA ASN A 187 20.35 -5.55 14.22
C ASN A 187 20.94 -6.73 13.41
N GLY A 188 20.35 -7.93 13.56
CA GLY A 188 20.81 -9.14 12.87
C GLY A 188 20.64 -9.06 11.37
N GLN A 189 21.51 -9.74 10.62
CA GLN A 189 21.44 -9.81 9.16
C GLN A 189 21.25 -11.25 8.71
N VAL A 190 20.26 -11.48 7.85
CA VAL A 190 20.05 -12.76 7.17
C VAL A 190 20.16 -12.53 5.66
N ASN A 191 21.15 -13.16 5.02
CA ASN A 191 21.36 -13.12 3.58
C ASN A 191 21.07 -14.51 3.00
N ASN A 192 20.01 -14.63 2.21
CA ASN A 192 19.56 -15.89 1.66
C ASN A 192 19.63 -15.94 0.14
N TYR A 193 20.40 -16.89 -0.39
CA TYR A 193 20.44 -17.31 -1.79
C TYR A 193 19.97 -18.77 -1.96
N GLY A 194 19.78 -19.49 -0.85
CA GLY A 194 19.40 -20.90 -0.80
C GLY A 194 17.99 -21.09 -0.23
N LEU A 195 17.79 -22.20 0.47
CA LEU A 195 16.54 -22.53 1.16
C LEU A 195 16.65 -22.25 2.66
N ILE A 196 15.76 -21.44 3.20
CA ILE A 196 15.44 -21.36 4.62
C ILE A 196 14.00 -21.86 4.77
N GLN A 197 13.82 -22.95 5.54
CA GLN A 197 12.53 -23.60 5.66
C GLN A 197 12.25 -24.00 7.11
N SER A 198 11.04 -23.70 7.58
CA SER A 198 10.46 -24.41 8.71
C SER A 198 9.33 -25.32 8.24
N VAL A 199 9.24 -26.50 8.85
CA VAL A 199 8.23 -27.51 8.52
C VAL A 199 7.43 -27.82 9.77
N THR A 200 6.10 -27.66 9.70
CA THR A 200 5.20 -28.09 10.77
C THR A 200 4.15 -29.06 10.22
N THR A 201 3.93 -30.13 10.98
CA THR A 201 2.84 -31.10 10.80
C THR A 201 1.84 -31.03 11.95
N ALA A 202 2.24 -30.44 13.08
CA ALA A 202 1.40 -30.24 14.26
C ALA A 202 0.63 -28.91 14.24
N GLY A 203 0.89 -28.02 13.26
CA GLY A 203 0.30 -26.69 13.18
C GLY A 203 0.89 -25.70 14.19
N GLY A 204 2.14 -25.93 14.61
CA GLY A 204 2.85 -25.06 15.55
C GLY A 204 3.26 -23.73 14.93
N SER A 205 3.64 -22.77 15.80
CA SER A 205 4.30 -21.54 15.40
C SER A 205 5.70 -21.87 14.89
N SER A 206 5.81 -22.14 13.60
CA SER A 206 7.07 -22.48 12.94
C SER A 206 7.21 -21.58 11.74
N ASP A 207 8.06 -20.57 11.86
CA ASP A 207 8.23 -19.54 10.85
C ASP A 207 9.57 -19.70 10.13
N GLY A 208 9.68 -19.25 8.88
CA GLY A 208 10.94 -19.35 8.14
C GLY A 208 12.03 -18.55 8.85
N ILE A 209 11.71 -17.30 9.18
CA ILE A 209 12.51 -16.43 10.04
C ILE A 209 11.60 -15.78 11.08
N ASP A 210 11.98 -15.83 12.34
CA ASP A 210 11.30 -15.16 13.44
C ASP A 210 12.26 -14.14 14.08
N ALA A 211 12.02 -12.85 13.83
CA ALA A 211 12.77 -11.78 14.45
C ALA A 211 12.37 -11.55 15.92
N GLN A 212 11.36 -12.24 16.44
CA GLN A 212 10.85 -12.09 17.79
C GLN A 212 10.57 -10.60 18.06
N ASN A 213 11.23 -10.03 19.07
CA ASN A 213 11.21 -8.59 19.35
C ASN A 213 12.55 -7.91 19.04
N ALA A 214 13.43 -8.56 18.28
CA ALA A 214 14.74 -8.05 17.91
C ALA A 214 14.63 -6.95 16.86
N SER A 215 14.61 -5.70 17.34
CA SER A 215 14.55 -4.53 16.48
C SER A 215 15.84 -4.33 15.66
N GLY A 216 15.68 -3.80 14.45
CA GLY A 216 16.75 -3.47 13.50
C GLY A 216 17.18 -4.62 12.59
N ALA A 217 16.47 -5.78 12.63
CA ALA A 217 16.80 -6.92 11.79
C ALA A 217 16.72 -6.57 10.30
N LYS A 218 17.62 -7.16 9.50
CA LYS A 218 17.70 -6.98 8.05
C LYS A 218 17.69 -8.33 7.36
N ILE A 219 16.69 -8.56 6.54
CA ILE A 219 16.48 -9.82 5.83
C ILE A 219 16.56 -9.54 4.33
N ALA A 220 17.53 -10.17 3.67
CA ALA A 220 17.72 -10.08 2.23
C ALA A 220 17.57 -11.46 1.60
N ASN A 221 16.48 -11.65 0.87
CA ASN A 221 16.24 -12.82 0.04
C ASN A 221 16.60 -12.48 -1.41
N TYR A 222 17.72 -13.02 -1.87
CA TYR A 222 18.29 -12.75 -3.19
C TYR A 222 17.66 -13.66 -4.26
N GLN A 223 18.03 -13.43 -5.52
CA GLN A 223 17.56 -14.23 -6.65
C GLN A 223 17.79 -15.73 -6.40
N GLY A 224 16.74 -16.54 -6.57
CA GLY A 224 16.78 -17.99 -6.33
C GLY A 224 16.63 -18.39 -4.86
N GLY A 225 16.68 -17.45 -3.92
CA GLY A 225 16.46 -17.68 -2.51
C GLY A 225 14.99 -17.97 -2.20
N VAL A 226 14.75 -18.95 -1.32
CA VAL A 226 13.43 -19.30 -0.80
C VAL A 226 13.45 -19.20 0.73
N ILE A 227 12.52 -18.41 1.27
CA ILE A 227 12.17 -18.39 2.69
C ILE A 227 10.75 -18.93 2.79
N GLU A 228 10.59 -20.07 3.46
CA GLU A 228 9.31 -20.76 3.60
C GLU A 228 9.05 -21.09 5.06
N GLY A 229 7.95 -20.60 5.60
CA GLY A 229 7.51 -20.99 6.93
C GLY A 229 6.37 -21.98 6.90
N GLY A 230 6.39 -22.91 7.85
CA GLY A 230 5.25 -23.77 8.14
C GLY A 230 3.98 -22.96 8.49
N ARG A 231 4.16 -21.81 9.16
CA ARG A 231 3.13 -20.79 9.40
C ARG A 231 3.39 -19.54 8.58
N HIS A 232 4.29 -18.65 9.01
CA HIS A 232 4.67 -17.43 8.28
C HIS A 232 6.06 -17.52 7.66
N GLY A 233 6.25 -16.91 6.49
CA GLY A 233 7.58 -16.82 5.89
C GLY A 233 8.55 -16.07 6.79
N ILE A 234 8.15 -14.86 7.20
CA ILE A 234 8.87 -14.03 8.18
C ILE A 234 7.89 -13.53 9.23
N THR A 235 8.27 -13.57 10.50
CA THR A 235 7.51 -12.96 11.60
C THR A 235 8.39 -12.08 12.49
N GLY A 236 7.76 -11.18 13.25
CA GLY A 236 8.40 -10.39 14.30
C GLY A 236 7.46 -9.31 14.81
N GLY A 237 7.79 -8.60 15.88
CA GLY A 237 6.88 -7.56 16.36
C GLY A 237 7.33 -6.81 17.59
N GLN A 238 6.57 -5.76 17.90
CA GLN A 238 6.72 -5.03 19.15
C GLN A 238 6.44 -5.97 20.33
N LYS A 239 7.26 -5.86 21.38
CA LYS A 239 6.98 -6.57 22.63
C LYS A 239 5.81 -5.95 23.40
N THR A 240 5.72 -4.63 23.35
CA THR A 240 4.70 -3.82 24.03
C THR A 240 4.50 -2.52 23.25
N ALA A 241 3.40 -1.81 23.51
CA ALA A 241 3.12 -0.51 22.92
C ALA A 241 4.20 0.57 23.15
N SER A 242 5.05 0.42 24.18
CA SER A 242 6.16 1.35 24.45
C SER A 242 7.49 0.94 23.81
N SER A 243 7.57 -0.25 23.22
CA SER A 243 8.79 -0.78 22.61
C SER A 243 8.89 -0.34 21.16
N VAL A 244 10.09 -0.03 20.67
CA VAL A 244 10.32 0.23 19.24
C VAL A 244 10.70 -1.08 18.54
N PHE A 245 10.06 -1.37 17.42
CA PHE A 245 10.40 -2.47 16.54
C PHE A 245 10.59 -1.98 15.11
N THR A 246 11.74 -2.27 14.53
CA THR A 246 12.09 -1.92 13.14
C THR A 246 12.61 -3.16 12.42
N ILE A 247 12.27 -3.30 11.14
CA ILE A 247 12.78 -4.39 10.29
C ILE A 247 12.87 -3.96 8.83
N ASP A 248 13.96 -4.35 8.16
CA ASP A 248 14.15 -4.17 6.72
C ASP A 248 14.07 -5.52 6.01
N ILE A 249 13.19 -5.66 5.03
CA ILE A 249 13.02 -6.89 4.25
C ILE A 249 13.16 -6.57 2.77
N SER A 250 14.06 -7.28 2.09
CA SER A 250 14.21 -7.22 0.63
C SER A 250 14.04 -8.59 0.01
N ASN A 251 13.21 -8.67 -1.02
CA ASN A 251 12.97 -9.87 -1.81
C ASN A 251 13.26 -9.55 -3.28
N ALA A 252 14.40 -10.00 -3.77
CA ALA A 252 14.86 -9.73 -5.13
C ALA A 252 13.99 -10.45 -6.17
N GLU A 253 14.12 -10.04 -7.43
CA GLU A 253 13.51 -10.75 -8.55
C GLU A 253 13.94 -12.23 -8.54
N GLY A 254 12.98 -13.13 -8.68
CA GLY A 254 13.20 -14.59 -8.56
C GLY A 254 13.37 -15.11 -7.13
N GLY A 255 13.31 -14.24 -6.10
CA GLY A 255 13.20 -14.64 -4.70
C GLY A 255 11.76 -14.97 -4.30
N ILE A 256 11.59 -15.93 -3.38
CA ILE A 256 10.30 -16.35 -2.83
C ILE A 256 10.31 -16.21 -1.30
N ILE A 257 9.31 -15.52 -0.76
CA ILE A 257 8.96 -15.53 0.67
C ILE A 257 7.54 -16.06 0.79
N ARG A 258 7.30 -17.10 1.61
CA ARG A 258 5.95 -17.63 1.77
C ARG A 258 5.63 -18.23 3.13
N GLY A 259 4.41 -17.98 3.58
CA GLY A 259 3.76 -18.71 4.68
C GLY A 259 2.83 -19.78 4.14
N MET A 260 2.93 -21.01 4.66
CA MET A 260 2.13 -22.15 4.19
C MET A 260 0.80 -22.31 4.94
N ASN A 261 0.72 -21.78 6.16
CA ASN A 261 -0.49 -21.70 6.98
C ASN A 261 -0.54 -20.36 7.74
N GLY A 262 -0.31 -19.28 7.01
CA GLY A 262 -0.18 -17.94 7.57
C GLY A 262 0.28 -16.95 6.49
N SER A 263 0.50 -15.71 6.92
CA SER A 263 1.02 -14.64 6.08
C SER A 263 2.42 -14.89 5.52
N GLY A 264 2.72 -14.32 4.35
CA GLY A 264 4.09 -14.29 3.82
C GLY A 264 5.04 -13.56 4.76
N ILE A 265 4.60 -12.40 5.24
CA ILE A 265 5.25 -11.61 6.30
C ILE A 265 4.17 -11.25 7.32
N ASN A 266 4.43 -11.46 8.62
CA ASN A 266 3.55 -11.07 9.72
C ASN A 266 4.31 -10.17 10.71
N LEU A 267 3.88 -8.92 10.92
CA LEU A 267 4.55 -7.97 11.80
C LEU A 267 3.60 -7.41 12.86
N ASP A 268 3.65 -8.00 14.05
CA ASP A 268 2.75 -7.64 15.14
C ASP A 268 3.13 -6.27 15.72
N GLY A 269 2.16 -5.38 15.84
CA GLY A 269 2.36 -4.00 16.26
C GLY A 269 1.19 -3.45 17.07
N PHE A 270 1.46 -2.38 17.83
CA PHE A 270 0.47 -1.71 18.65
C PHE A 270 0.27 -0.24 18.28
N ASN A 271 1.20 0.32 17.49
CA ASN A 271 1.21 1.71 17.06
C ASN A 271 2.34 1.96 16.04
N ALA A 272 2.57 3.23 15.70
CA ALA A 272 3.63 3.68 14.78
C ALA A 272 5.08 3.39 15.24
N SER A 273 5.31 2.83 16.43
CA SER A 273 6.63 2.39 16.86
C SER A 273 7.00 0.99 16.32
N GLN A 274 6.06 0.27 15.71
CA GLN A 274 6.35 -0.77 14.72
C GLN A 274 6.54 -0.09 13.37
N ALA A 275 7.73 -0.22 12.78
CA ALA A 275 8.04 0.28 11.46
C ALA A 275 8.73 -0.78 10.60
N ALA A 276 8.36 -0.90 9.32
CA ALA A 276 9.08 -1.77 8.38
C ALA A 276 9.35 -1.11 7.03
N ILE A 277 10.46 -1.48 6.41
CA ILE A 277 10.76 -1.18 5.01
C ILE A 277 10.76 -2.50 4.25
N ILE A 278 9.88 -2.63 3.26
CA ILE A 278 9.74 -3.86 2.47
C ILE A 278 9.94 -3.52 1.00
N MET A 279 10.96 -4.12 0.38
CA MET A 279 11.25 -4.01 -1.04
C MET A 279 11.00 -5.35 -1.72
N ASN A 280 9.96 -5.44 -2.54
CA ASN A 280 9.61 -6.67 -3.25
C ASN A 280 9.76 -6.52 -4.77
N ALA A 281 10.62 -7.34 -5.35
CA ALA A 281 10.71 -7.61 -6.78
C ALA A 281 10.41 -9.08 -7.12
N GLY A 282 10.37 -9.96 -6.11
CA GLY A 282 10.04 -11.37 -6.24
C GLY A 282 8.59 -11.70 -5.91
N LEU A 283 8.38 -12.88 -5.33
CA LEU A 283 7.09 -13.37 -4.86
C LEU A 283 7.03 -13.34 -3.32
N ILE A 284 6.01 -12.67 -2.76
CA ILE A 284 5.62 -12.78 -1.35
C ILE A 284 4.20 -13.35 -1.31
N THR A 285 4.01 -14.48 -0.64
CA THR A 285 2.68 -15.10 -0.53
C THR A 285 2.34 -15.59 0.86
N GLY A 286 1.10 -15.35 1.29
CA GLY A 286 0.49 -16.09 2.40
C GLY A 286 -0.54 -17.09 1.90
N HIS A 287 -0.73 -18.13 2.69
CA HIS A 287 -1.74 -19.16 2.46
C HIS A 287 -2.35 -19.58 3.79
N GLY A 288 -3.57 -19.13 4.06
CA GLY A 288 -4.30 -19.50 5.26
C GLY A 288 -4.98 -20.84 5.09
N VAL A 289 -4.68 -21.80 5.99
CA VAL A 289 -5.38 -23.08 6.13
C VAL A 289 -6.28 -23.05 7.36
N THR A 290 -5.80 -22.50 8.47
CA THR A 290 -6.54 -22.39 9.74
C THR A 290 -6.61 -20.97 10.29
N GLY A 291 -6.02 -19.99 9.62
CA GLY A 291 -5.97 -18.58 10.04
C GLY A 291 -5.91 -17.65 8.85
N ASP A 292 -5.40 -16.44 9.09
CA ASP A 292 -5.04 -15.50 8.02
C ASP A 292 -4.03 -16.12 7.04
N GLY A 293 -3.91 -15.50 5.88
CA GLY A 293 -3.01 -15.97 4.84
C GLY A 293 -2.51 -14.82 4.01
N ASP A 294 -2.26 -13.69 4.64
CA ASP A 294 -2.03 -12.45 3.92
C ASP A 294 -0.70 -12.46 3.18
N GLY A 295 -0.60 -11.70 2.09
CA GLY A 295 0.73 -11.49 1.50
C GLY A 295 1.66 -10.86 2.54
N ILE A 296 1.20 -9.76 3.13
CA ILE A 296 1.85 -9.05 4.23
C ILE A 296 0.76 -8.64 5.23
N ASP A 297 0.93 -9.00 6.49
CA ASP A 297 0.17 -8.44 7.61
C ASP A 297 1.11 -7.65 8.51
N ALA A 298 0.78 -6.40 8.81
CA ALA A 298 1.60 -5.52 9.62
C ALA A 298 0.76 -4.46 10.33
N ASP A 299 0.51 -4.64 11.63
CA ASP A 299 -0.40 -3.76 12.37
C ASP A 299 0.05 -2.30 12.40
N GLY A 300 1.35 -2.03 12.39
CA GLY A 300 1.93 -0.70 12.50
C GLY A 300 2.16 0.00 11.16
N VAL A 301 3.32 0.65 11.02
CA VAL A 301 3.64 1.50 9.86
C VAL A 301 4.60 0.78 8.92
N VAL A 302 4.24 0.69 7.64
CA VAL A 302 5.09 0.04 6.64
C VAL A 302 5.34 0.93 5.42
N GLN A 303 6.55 0.84 4.88
CA GLN A 303 6.92 1.42 3.59
C GLN A 303 7.21 0.28 2.61
N ILE A 304 6.32 0.10 1.65
CA ILE A 304 6.37 -0.99 0.69
C ILE A 304 6.68 -0.44 -0.69
N THR A 305 7.72 -0.97 -1.34
CA THR A 305 7.96 -0.81 -2.78
C THR A 305 7.78 -2.15 -3.45
N ASN A 306 6.74 -2.29 -4.28
CA ASN A 306 6.43 -3.54 -4.98
C ASN A 306 6.58 -3.38 -6.50
N THR A 307 7.49 -4.17 -7.07
CA THR A 307 7.65 -4.40 -8.52
C THR A 307 7.33 -5.86 -8.88
N GLY A 308 7.29 -6.76 -7.89
CA GLY A 308 6.97 -8.17 -8.04
C GLY A 308 5.50 -8.48 -7.72
N THR A 309 5.26 -9.62 -7.07
CA THR A 309 3.92 -10.05 -6.62
C THR A 309 3.86 -10.14 -5.10
N ILE A 310 2.84 -9.53 -4.51
CA ILE A 310 2.40 -9.73 -3.13
C ILE A 310 0.99 -10.30 -3.19
N ARG A 311 0.76 -11.46 -2.59
CA ARG A 311 -0.51 -12.18 -2.76
C ARG A 311 -0.93 -12.95 -1.52
N SER A 312 -2.18 -12.79 -1.10
CA SER A 312 -2.85 -13.83 -0.34
C SER A 312 -3.49 -14.83 -1.29
N ILE A 313 -3.32 -16.12 -1.02
CA ILE A 313 -3.91 -17.19 -1.83
C ILE A 313 -5.20 -17.71 -1.19
N ASN A 314 -5.32 -17.58 0.14
CA ASN A 314 -6.50 -18.00 0.90
C ASN A 314 -6.44 -17.50 2.35
N ALA A 315 -7.58 -17.51 3.05
CA ALA A 315 -7.67 -17.33 4.51
C ALA A 315 -8.82 -18.17 5.09
N PHE A 316 -8.80 -18.39 6.41
CA PHE A 316 -9.88 -19.02 7.16
C PHE A 316 -10.08 -18.34 8.52
N SER A 317 -11.32 -18.37 9.01
CA SER A 317 -11.70 -17.90 10.33
C SER A 317 -12.38 -19.04 11.10
N ALA A 318 -12.37 -18.95 12.43
CA ALA A 318 -13.05 -19.92 13.26
C ALA A 318 -14.58 -19.89 13.02
N ALA A 319 -15.24 -21.03 13.23
CA ALA A 319 -16.69 -21.13 13.10
C ALA A 319 -17.40 -20.11 14.02
N GLY A 320 -18.26 -19.27 13.43
CA GLY A 320 -18.98 -18.22 14.16
C GLY A 320 -18.25 -16.88 14.25
N ALA A 321 -16.98 -16.78 13.82
CA ALA A 321 -16.22 -15.52 13.84
C ALA A 321 -16.53 -14.57 12.66
N GLY A 322 -17.42 -14.98 11.74
CA GLY A 322 -17.70 -14.25 10.52
C GLY A 322 -16.75 -14.62 9.38
N LEU A 323 -16.66 -13.77 8.36
CA LEU A 323 -15.77 -14.00 7.22
C LEU A 323 -14.32 -13.73 7.59
N ALA A 324 -13.42 -14.60 7.14
CA ALA A 324 -12.00 -14.33 7.08
C ALA A 324 -11.70 -13.33 5.96
N TYR A 325 -10.59 -12.62 6.11
CA TYR A 325 -10.09 -11.72 5.10
C TYR A 325 -8.78 -12.29 4.57
N SER A 326 -8.72 -12.44 3.25
CA SER A 326 -7.53 -12.87 2.53
C SER A 326 -7.00 -11.65 1.82
N GLU A 327 -5.94 -11.06 2.38
CA GLU A 327 -5.51 -9.71 2.04
C GLU A 327 -4.13 -9.75 1.38
N GLY A 328 -3.98 -9.09 0.23
CA GLY A 328 -2.65 -8.90 -0.35
C GLY A 328 -1.74 -8.19 0.66
N ILE A 329 -2.23 -7.09 1.24
CA ILE A 329 -1.57 -6.35 2.32
C ILE A 329 -2.62 -5.95 3.37
N SER A 330 -2.31 -6.15 4.65
CA SER A 330 -2.96 -5.51 5.80
C SER A 330 -1.93 -4.58 6.46
N MET A 331 -2.27 -3.30 6.66
CA MET A 331 -1.35 -2.31 7.24
C MET A 331 -2.02 -1.19 8.05
N GLY A 332 -1.41 -0.76 9.15
CA GLY A 332 -1.90 0.36 9.99
C GLY A 332 -1.50 1.75 9.58
N GLY A 333 -0.54 1.92 8.67
CA GLY A 333 -0.11 3.23 8.20
C GLY A 333 1.12 3.18 7.30
N GLY A 334 1.52 4.31 6.72
CA GLY A 334 2.74 4.43 5.93
C GLY A 334 2.49 4.54 4.43
N SER A 335 3.25 3.82 3.60
CA SER A 335 3.17 3.99 2.15
C SER A 335 3.32 2.69 1.36
N VAL A 336 2.64 2.63 0.21
CA VAL A 336 2.76 1.57 -0.78
C VAL A 336 3.02 2.20 -2.13
N THR A 337 4.16 1.90 -2.75
CA THR A 337 4.46 2.22 -4.14
C THR A 337 4.42 0.93 -4.95
N ASN A 338 3.41 0.78 -5.79
CA ASN A 338 3.17 -0.44 -6.55
C ASN A 338 3.34 -0.23 -8.05
N SER A 339 4.15 -1.06 -8.70
CA SER A 339 4.21 -1.22 -10.16
C SER A 339 4.08 -2.69 -10.59
N GLY A 340 3.98 -3.61 -9.63
CA GLY A 340 3.70 -5.03 -9.84
C GLY A 340 2.26 -5.40 -9.43
N THR A 341 2.08 -6.60 -8.89
CA THR A 341 0.76 -7.13 -8.49
C THR A 341 0.62 -7.18 -6.97
N ILE A 342 -0.50 -6.67 -6.47
CA ILE A 342 -0.97 -6.86 -5.09
C ILE A 342 -2.38 -7.45 -5.17
N GLU A 343 -2.62 -8.64 -4.61
CA GLU A 343 -3.96 -9.23 -4.65
C GLU A 343 -4.31 -10.13 -3.48
N GLY A 344 -5.59 -10.08 -3.07
CA GLY A 344 -6.18 -11.04 -2.15
C GLY A 344 -7.07 -12.01 -2.90
N LEU A 345 -6.69 -13.29 -2.89
CA LEU A 345 -7.41 -14.37 -3.54
C LEU A 345 -8.00 -15.34 -2.52
N VAL A 346 -9.18 -15.87 -2.83
CA VAL A 346 -9.83 -16.92 -2.05
C VAL A 346 -9.84 -18.19 -2.89
N SER A 347 -9.39 -19.29 -2.29
CA SER A 347 -9.41 -20.61 -2.91
C SER A 347 -10.82 -20.99 -3.37
N ALA A 348 -10.91 -21.64 -4.52
CA ALA A 348 -12.20 -22.07 -5.06
C ALA A 348 -12.97 -22.95 -4.05
N GLY A 349 -14.25 -22.63 -3.84
CA GLY A 349 -15.11 -23.33 -2.88
C GLY A 349 -15.00 -22.85 -1.42
N ASN A 350 -14.05 -21.97 -1.11
CA ASN A 350 -13.99 -21.34 0.20
C ASN A 350 -15.03 -20.20 0.30
N ASN A 351 -16.11 -20.45 1.02
CA ASN A 351 -17.16 -19.47 1.32
C ASN A 351 -16.99 -18.80 2.70
N ASN A 352 -15.92 -19.14 3.42
CA ASN A 352 -15.61 -18.59 4.73
C ASN A 352 -14.71 -17.35 4.62
N ALA A 353 -14.19 -17.01 3.44
CA ALA A 353 -13.32 -15.87 3.24
C ALA A 353 -13.75 -14.96 2.10
N VAL A 354 -13.27 -13.72 2.14
CA VAL A 354 -13.31 -12.78 1.02
C VAL A 354 -11.91 -12.23 0.72
N GLY A 355 -11.65 -11.96 -0.56
CA GLY A 355 -10.34 -11.52 -1.04
C GLY A 355 -10.27 -10.01 -1.24
N ARG A 356 -9.28 -9.37 -0.61
CA ARG A 356 -9.02 -7.92 -0.65
C ARG A 356 -7.61 -7.62 -1.13
N GLY A 357 -7.43 -6.54 -1.89
CA GLY A 357 -6.09 -6.13 -2.30
C GLY A 357 -5.27 -5.58 -1.14
N ILE A 358 -5.70 -4.44 -0.59
CA ILE A 358 -5.07 -3.76 0.53
C ILE A 358 -6.14 -3.40 1.56
N THR A 359 -5.89 -3.74 2.83
CA THR A 359 -6.66 -3.27 3.98
C THR A 359 -5.81 -2.31 4.80
N LEU A 360 -6.43 -1.19 5.17
CA LEU A 360 -5.85 -0.14 6.00
C LEU A 360 -6.54 -0.16 7.36
N ALA A 361 -5.83 -0.61 8.38
CA ALA A 361 -6.34 -0.77 9.75
C ALA A 361 -5.17 -0.89 10.73
N GLY A 362 -5.31 -0.32 11.93
CA GLY A 362 -4.39 -0.65 13.03
C GLY A 362 -4.65 -2.06 13.56
N ASN A 363 -4.04 -2.35 14.73
CA ASN A 363 -4.11 -3.64 15.39
C ASN A 363 -5.55 -4.14 15.60
N ASP A 364 -5.71 -5.46 15.53
CA ASP A 364 -6.94 -6.12 15.97
C ASP A 364 -7.00 -6.17 17.50
N LEU A 365 -8.06 -5.66 18.08
CA LEU A 365 -8.26 -5.67 19.52
C LEU A 365 -8.95 -6.96 19.94
N ASP A 366 -8.69 -7.43 21.17
CA ASP A 366 -9.31 -8.64 21.74
C ASP A 366 -10.85 -8.65 21.72
N ASN A 367 -11.48 -7.49 21.57
CA ASN A 367 -12.93 -7.34 21.45
C ASN A 367 -13.45 -7.51 20.01
N GLY A 368 -12.59 -7.88 19.06
CA GLY A 368 -12.89 -8.05 17.62
C GLY A 368 -13.11 -6.74 16.86
N THR A 369 -12.63 -5.61 17.41
CA THR A 369 -12.67 -4.31 16.72
C THR A 369 -11.28 -3.94 16.24
N ARG A 370 -11.19 -3.30 15.07
CA ARG A 370 -9.90 -2.79 14.57
C ARG A 370 -9.69 -1.36 15.00
N GLU A 371 -8.47 -1.05 15.41
CA GLU A 371 -8.04 0.32 15.64
C GLU A 371 -8.02 1.13 14.33
N GLY A 372 -8.09 2.45 14.47
CA GLY A 372 -7.85 3.35 13.35
C GLY A 372 -6.38 3.31 12.92
N LEU A 373 -6.04 4.10 11.90
CA LEU A 373 -4.67 4.20 11.40
C LEU A 373 -3.70 4.71 12.47
N TYR A 374 -2.44 4.29 12.38
CA TYR A 374 -1.36 4.78 13.24
C TYR A 374 -0.49 5.86 12.58
N ALA A 375 -0.64 6.08 11.28
CA ALA A 375 0.02 7.15 10.53
C ALA A 375 -0.78 7.50 9.26
N ASN A 376 -0.39 8.58 8.59
CA ASN A 376 -0.88 8.87 7.24
C ASN A 376 -0.58 7.71 6.29
N VAL A 377 -1.52 7.42 5.39
CA VAL A 377 -1.38 6.42 4.34
C VAL A 377 -1.21 7.09 2.99
N THR A 378 -0.23 6.64 2.21
CA THR A 378 -0.09 6.99 0.79
C THR A 378 0.07 5.73 -0.06
N ILE A 379 -0.90 5.44 -0.91
CA ILE A 379 -0.84 4.37 -1.91
C ILE A 379 -0.63 5.01 -3.28
N THR A 380 0.46 4.69 -3.94
CA THR A 380 0.74 5.08 -5.33
C THR A 380 0.81 3.84 -6.21
N ASN A 381 -0.24 3.60 -6.99
CA ASN A 381 -0.27 2.59 -8.03
C ASN A 381 0.24 3.20 -9.33
N GLN A 382 1.42 2.76 -9.76
CA GLN A 382 2.16 3.22 -10.93
C GLN A 382 1.76 2.42 -12.17
N ARG A 383 2.20 2.88 -13.35
CA ARG A 383 1.98 2.19 -14.63
C ARG A 383 2.41 0.72 -14.55
N GLY A 384 1.55 -0.19 -14.97
CA GLY A 384 1.76 -1.65 -14.87
C GLY A 384 1.30 -2.25 -13.54
N GLY A 385 1.05 -1.42 -12.53
CA GLY A 385 0.59 -1.86 -11.22
C GLY A 385 -0.86 -2.33 -11.22
N LEU A 386 -1.09 -3.50 -10.62
CA LEU A 386 -2.41 -4.05 -10.32
C LEU A 386 -2.61 -4.14 -8.81
N ILE A 387 -3.72 -3.59 -8.32
CA ILE A 387 -4.23 -3.85 -6.96
C ILE A 387 -5.60 -4.51 -7.10
N ARG A 388 -5.78 -5.72 -6.57
CA ARG A 388 -7.00 -6.50 -6.76
C ARG A 388 -7.55 -7.15 -5.50
N GLY A 389 -8.84 -6.93 -5.23
CA GLY A 389 -9.64 -7.77 -4.34
C GLY A 389 -10.47 -8.74 -5.17
N GLN A 390 -10.32 -10.05 -5.00
CA GLN A 390 -11.05 -11.02 -5.82
C GLN A 390 -12.56 -10.98 -5.60
N SER A 391 -12.99 -10.88 -4.34
CA SER A 391 -14.40 -10.99 -3.95
C SER A 391 -14.88 -9.91 -2.99
N ASP A 392 -14.01 -8.94 -2.68
CA ASP A 392 -14.30 -7.71 -1.94
C ASP A 392 -13.52 -6.54 -2.58
N SER A 393 -13.20 -5.51 -1.79
CA SER A 393 -12.58 -4.26 -2.22
C SER A 393 -11.13 -4.47 -2.62
N ALA A 394 -10.66 -3.71 -3.62
CA ALA A 394 -9.25 -3.66 -3.94
C ALA A 394 -8.48 -2.87 -2.87
N ILE A 395 -9.06 -1.79 -2.36
CA ILE A 395 -8.53 -1.02 -1.23
C ILE A 395 -9.69 -0.78 -0.26
N VAL A 396 -9.49 -1.12 1.01
CA VAL A 396 -10.46 -0.83 2.07
C VAL A 396 -9.79 -0.19 3.29
N THR A 397 -10.42 0.82 3.89
CA THR A 397 -10.04 1.32 5.22
C THR A 397 -11.10 0.92 6.24
N VAL A 398 -10.67 0.36 7.35
CA VAL A 398 -11.54 -0.02 8.48
C VAL A 398 -11.02 0.59 9.78
N GLY A 399 -11.80 0.46 10.86
CA GLY A 399 -11.49 1.06 12.15
C GLY A 399 -12.13 2.44 12.36
N ALA A 400 -11.95 2.97 13.57
CA ALA A 400 -12.45 4.28 13.96
C ALA A 400 -11.63 5.41 13.31
N ALA A 401 -12.17 6.64 13.34
CA ALA A 401 -11.43 7.82 12.90
C ALA A 401 -10.17 7.99 13.74
N SER A 402 -9.03 8.09 13.06
CA SER A 402 -7.71 8.21 13.67
C SER A 402 -7.19 9.66 13.67
N GLY A 403 -7.74 10.50 12.80
CA GLY A 403 -7.23 11.86 12.56
C GLY A 403 -6.09 11.91 11.53
N TYR A 404 -5.66 10.77 11.01
CA TYR A 404 -4.73 10.69 9.88
C TYR A 404 -5.46 10.85 8.54
N THR A 405 -4.69 10.79 7.46
CA THR A 405 -5.20 10.94 6.10
C THR A 405 -4.90 9.70 5.25
N VAL A 406 -5.77 9.43 4.29
CA VAL A 406 -5.59 8.40 3.27
C VAL A 406 -5.43 9.07 1.92
N THR A 407 -4.28 8.88 1.27
CA THR A 407 -4.02 9.36 -0.09
C THR A 407 -3.86 8.18 -1.03
N ILE A 408 -4.64 8.14 -2.11
CA ILE A 408 -4.59 7.10 -3.15
C ILE A 408 -4.34 7.76 -4.49
N VAL A 409 -3.24 7.38 -5.15
CA VAL A 409 -2.88 7.83 -6.48
C VAL A 409 -2.86 6.62 -7.42
N ASN A 410 -3.75 6.60 -8.40
CA ASN A 410 -3.82 5.56 -9.43
C ASN A 410 -3.41 6.16 -10.78
N ASN A 411 -2.15 5.98 -11.14
CA ASN A 411 -1.57 6.60 -12.34
C ASN A 411 -2.12 6.00 -13.63
N SER A 412 -1.93 6.71 -14.74
CA SER A 412 -2.26 6.19 -16.06
C SER A 412 -1.53 4.87 -16.35
N GLY A 413 -2.26 3.90 -16.88
CA GLY A 413 -1.77 2.54 -17.12
C GLY A 413 -1.68 1.64 -15.88
N ALA A 414 -2.21 2.09 -14.74
CA ALA A 414 -2.38 1.29 -13.53
C ALA A 414 -3.85 0.85 -13.36
N ALA A 415 -4.09 -0.24 -12.63
CA ALA A 415 -5.43 -0.79 -12.41
C ALA A 415 -5.73 -1.10 -10.94
N ILE A 416 -6.92 -0.69 -10.49
CA ILE A 416 -7.52 -1.05 -9.21
C ILE A 416 -8.82 -1.80 -9.51
N VAL A 417 -8.92 -3.07 -9.08
CA VAL A 417 -10.03 -3.95 -9.47
C VAL A 417 -10.62 -4.64 -8.24
N GLY A 418 -11.91 -4.44 -7.98
CA GLY A 418 -12.56 -5.09 -6.84
C GLY A 418 -14.04 -4.78 -6.75
N GLY A 419 -14.55 -4.82 -5.53
CA GLY A 419 -15.94 -4.53 -5.17
C GLY A 419 -16.75 -5.78 -4.85
N GLY A 420 -16.36 -6.94 -5.41
CA GLY A 420 -17.07 -8.18 -5.15
C GLY A 420 -18.56 -8.06 -5.47
N LEU A 421 -19.42 -8.58 -4.59
CA LEU A 421 -20.87 -8.49 -4.73
C LEU A 421 -21.49 -7.22 -4.14
N THR A 422 -20.83 -6.55 -3.19
CA THR A 422 -21.49 -5.55 -2.33
C THR A 422 -20.71 -4.25 -2.10
N ASN A 423 -19.37 -4.31 -2.11
CA ASN A 423 -18.51 -3.20 -1.74
C ASN A 423 -18.03 -2.44 -2.98
N ALA A 424 -17.43 -1.28 -2.78
CA ALA A 424 -16.77 -0.56 -3.85
C ALA A 424 -15.38 -1.13 -4.15
N ALA A 425 -14.85 -0.91 -5.36
CA ALA A 425 -13.45 -1.24 -5.64
C ALA A 425 -12.49 -0.50 -4.68
N ILE A 426 -12.81 0.76 -4.36
CA ILE A 426 -12.16 1.54 -3.30
C ILE A 426 -13.21 1.93 -2.27
N LYS A 427 -13.03 1.49 -1.02
CA LYS A 427 -13.91 1.83 0.10
C LYS A 427 -13.11 2.46 1.23
N THR A 428 -13.35 3.72 1.57
CA THR A 428 -12.59 4.39 2.65
C THR A 428 -13.42 4.62 3.90
N GLY A 429 -12.70 4.85 5.00
CA GLY A 429 -13.24 4.98 6.34
C GLY A 429 -13.51 6.44 6.72
N PRO A 430 -13.66 6.72 8.02
CA PRO A 430 -14.05 8.04 8.52
C PRO A 430 -12.94 9.11 8.43
N ASP A 431 -11.69 8.72 8.14
CA ASP A 431 -10.57 9.63 7.96
C ASP A 431 -10.62 10.37 6.62
N ASN A 432 -9.97 11.54 6.56
CA ASN A 432 -9.97 12.37 5.35
C ASN A 432 -9.27 11.63 4.21
N THR A 433 -9.97 11.48 3.09
CA THR A 433 -9.47 10.74 1.92
C THR A 433 -9.19 11.67 0.73
N THR A 434 -8.04 11.53 0.09
CA THR A 434 -7.73 12.16 -1.20
C THR A 434 -7.43 11.08 -2.24
N ILE A 435 -8.17 11.07 -3.35
CA ILE A 435 -7.96 10.16 -4.46
C ILE A 435 -7.61 10.96 -5.70
N THR A 436 -6.52 10.60 -6.39
CA THR A 436 -6.21 11.08 -7.74
C THR A 436 -6.10 9.89 -8.68
N THR A 437 -6.84 9.90 -9.78
CA THR A 437 -6.82 8.79 -10.74
C THR A 437 -6.70 9.27 -12.18
N GLY A 438 -5.84 8.59 -12.94
CA GLY A 438 -5.78 8.59 -14.39
C GLY A 438 -5.73 7.18 -14.99
N GLY A 439 -5.79 6.15 -14.13
CA GLY A 439 -5.80 4.73 -14.49
C GLY A 439 -7.20 4.11 -14.48
N ILE A 440 -7.26 2.78 -14.42
CA ILE A 440 -8.50 2.01 -14.35
C ILE A 440 -8.92 1.85 -12.89
N ILE A 441 -10.19 2.15 -12.58
CA ILE A 441 -10.86 1.74 -11.34
C ILE A 441 -12.10 0.93 -11.74
N ASN A 442 -12.03 -0.38 -11.52
CA ASN A 442 -13.08 -1.31 -11.91
C ASN A 442 -13.82 -1.87 -10.69
N GLY A 443 -15.01 -1.34 -10.46
CA GLY A 443 -15.99 -1.81 -9.49
C GLY A 443 -17.25 -2.38 -10.13
N ALA A 444 -17.17 -2.84 -11.38
CA ALA A 444 -18.32 -3.30 -12.14
C ALA A 444 -19.03 -4.50 -11.51
N SER A 445 -18.31 -5.34 -10.74
CA SER A 445 -18.88 -6.54 -10.13
C SER A 445 -19.99 -6.23 -9.11
N SER A 446 -19.88 -5.12 -8.38
CA SER A 446 -20.88 -4.63 -7.44
C SER A 446 -21.67 -3.43 -7.97
N GLY A 447 -21.24 -2.87 -9.10
CA GLY A 447 -21.72 -1.59 -9.62
C GLY A 447 -21.21 -0.36 -8.85
N LYS A 448 -20.20 -0.51 -7.97
CA LYS A 448 -19.64 0.55 -7.14
C LYS A 448 -18.13 0.68 -7.35
N ALA A 449 -17.67 1.81 -7.89
CA ALA A 449 -16.25 2.06 -8.10
C ALA A 449 -15.58 2.62 -6.84
N ILE A 450 -16.18 3.68 -6.27
CA ILE A 450 -15.60 4.43 -5.14
C ILE A 450 -16.70 4.72 -4.12
N GLU A 451 -16.47 4.35 -2.87
CA GLU A 451 -17.34 4.68 -1.73
C GLU A 451 -16.47 5.22 -0.59
N MET A 452 -16.43 6.54 -0.44
CA MET A 452 -15.65 7.18 0.62
C MET A 452 -16.45 7.26 1.93
N GLY A 453 -15.77 7.41 3.06
CA GLY A 453 -16.41 7.48 4.38
C GLY A 453 -16.74 8.91 4.81
N SER A 454 -16.85 9.14 6.13
CA SER A 454 -17.35 10.40 6.70
C SER A 454 -16.36 11.56 6.76
N GLY A 455 -15.13 11.34 6.31
CA GLY A 455 -14.07 12.36 6.29
C GLY A 455 -14.35 13.51 5.33
N LYS A 456 -13.46 14.50 5.31
CA LYS A 456 -13.43 15.53 4.25
C LYS A 456 -12.72 14.96 3.04
N ASN A 457 -13.48 14.55 2.05
CA ASN A 457 -12.94 13.77 0.94
C ASN A 457 -12.72 14.61 -0.33
N SER A 458 -11.71 14.25 -1.12
CA SER A 458 -11.47 14.83 -2.43
C SER A 458 -11.15 13.75 -3.46
N LEU A 459 -11.74 13.88 -4.66
CA LEU A 459 -11.45 13.04 -5.82
C LEU A 459 -11.04 13.92 -6.99
N THR A 460 -9.88 13.65 -7.58
CA THR A 460 -9.42 14.26 -8.83
C THR A 460 -9.31 13.20 -9.92
N ILE A 461 -10.03 13.40 -11.01
CA ILE A 461 -9.99 12.53 -12.20
C ILE A 461 -9.19 13.26 -13.28
N THR A 462 -8.10 12.66 -13.72
CA THR A 462 -7.20 13.19 -14.76
C THR A 462 -7.36 12.44 -16.10
N GLY A 463 -8.13 11.35 -16.11
CA GLY A 463 -8.34 10.48 -17.26
C GLY A 463 -8.69 9.05 -16.81
N GLY A 464 -8.42 8.08 -17.67
CA GLY A 464 -8.61 6.65 -17.36
C GLY A 464 -10.05 6.17 -17.53
N GLU A 465 -10.35 5.03 -16.90
CA GLU A 465 -11.66 4.39 -16.93
C GLU A 465 -12.16 4.14 -15.52
N ILE A 466 -13.42 4.50 -15.24
CA ILE A 466 -14.07 4.20 -13.97
C ILE A 466 -15.38 3.48 -14.24
N SER A 467 -15.50 2.26 -13.73
CA SER A 467 -16.66 1.40 -13.90
C SER A 467 -17.36 1.15 -12.56
N GLY A 468 -18.57 1.68 -12.41
CA GLY A 468 -19.35 1.68 -11.16
C GLY A 468 -19.64 3.09 -10.65
N SER A 469 -20.49 3.22 -9.62
CA SER A 469 -20.85 4.51 -9.01
C SER A 469 -19.71 5.12 -8.18
N ILE A 470 -19.74 6.44 -8.03
CA ILE A 470 -18.83 7.23 -7.19
C ILE A 470 -19.68 7.91 -6.10
N ASN A 471 -19.39 7.58 -4.86
CA ASN A 471 -19.99 8.16 -3.68
C ASN A 471 -18.92 8.91 -2.87
N GLY A 472 -19.09 10.23 -2.73
CA GLY A 472 -18.22 11.12 -1.93
C GLY A 472 -18.17 10.78 -0.44
N GLY A 473 -19.10 9.96 0.04
CA GLY A 473 -19.23 9.58 1.44
C GLY A 473 -20.16 10.50 2.21
N SER A 474 -20.32 10.23 3.51
CA SER A 474 -21.00 11.19 4.39
C SER A 474 -20.08 12.40 4.65
N GLY A 475 -20.65 13.51 5.09
CA GLY A 475 -19.92 14.78 5.18
C GLY A 475 -20.29 15.73 4.04
N ASN A 476 -20.55 16.99 4.37
CA ASN A 476 -21.02 18.01 3.44
C ASN A 476 -19.87 18.81 2.80
N GLN A 477 -18.65 18.27 2.79
CA GLN A 477 -17.42 18.95 2.38
C GLN A 477 -16.68 18.23 1.24
N ASN A 478 -17.28 17.16 0.69
CA ASN A 478 -16.62 16.31 -0.29
C ASN A 478 -16.55 16.98 -1.67
N THR A 479 -15.40 16.91 -2.33
CA THR A 479 -15.17 17.57 -3.63
C THR A 479 -14.77 16.58 -4.72
N LEU A 480 -15.26 16.80 -5.94
CA LEU A 480 -14.86 16.09 -7.14
C LEU A 480 -14.36 17.10 -8.18
N ILE A 481 -13.19 16.87 -8.75
CA ILE A 481 -12.60 17.67 -9.82
C ILE A 481 -12.30 16.75 -11.01
N VAL A 482 -12.69 17.15 -12.20
CA VAL A 482 -12.33 16.49 -13.47
C VAL A 482 -11.43 17.40 -14.29
N VAL A 483 -10.24 16.91 -14.61
CA VAL A 483 -9.18 17.59 -15.36
C VAL A 483 -8.65 16.63 -16.44
N ALA A 484 -9.48 16.29 -17.42
CA ALA A 484 -9.08 15.35 -18.48
C ALA A 484 -7.94 15.91 -19.36
N GLY A 485 -7.74 17.23 -19.35
CA GLY A 485 -6.74 17.93 -20.18
C GLY A 485 -7.34 18.41 -21.51
N ALA A 486 -6.86 19.54 -22.01
CA ALA A 486 -7.34 20.09 -23.28
C ALA A 486 -7.11 19.11 -24.43
N GLY A 487 -8.13 18.90 -25.27
CA GLY A 487 -8.10 17.95 -26.38
C GLY A 487 -8.34 16.49 -26.01
N ASN A 488 -8.43 16.16 -24.72
CA ASN A 488 -8.75 14.82 -24.25
C ASN A 488 -10.23 14.71 -23.84
N SER A 489 -10.74 13.49 -23.82
CA SER A 489 -12.11 13.19 -23.38
C SER A 489 -12.14 12.25 -22.18
N PHE A 490 -13.12 12.43 -21.30
CA PHE A 490 -13.45 11.48 -20.24
C PHE A 490 -14.95 11.19 -20.24
N THR A 491 -15.32 9.91 -20.34
CA THR A 491 -16.73 9.49 -20.34
C THR A 491 -17.03 8.67 -19.09
N TYR A 492 -18.15 8.97 -18.44
CA TYR A 492 -18.56 8.29 -17.23
C TYR A 492 -20.07 8.04 -17.22
N SER A 493 -20.44 6.79 -16.97
CA SER A 493 -21.83 6.30 -16.97
C SER A 493 -22.37 5.95 -15.58
N GLY A 494 -21.49 5.89 -14.57
CA GLY A 494 -21.90 5.69 -13.19
C GLY A 494 -22.63 6.90 -12.60
N ALA A 495 -23.34 6.68 -11.50
CA ALA A 495 -23.91 7.76 -10.70
C ALA A 495 -22.83 8.49 -9.89
N ILE A 496 -23.03 9.78 -9.63
CA ILE A 496 -22.23 10.59 -8.70
C ILE A 496 -23.13 11.04 -7.55
N SER A 497 -22.71 10.84 -6.30
CA SER A 497 -23.47 11.25 -5.12
C SER A 497 -22.59 11.84 -4.02
N ASN A 498 -23.22 12.61 -3.14
CA ASN A 498 -22.63 13.12 -1.89
C ASN A 498 -21.35 13.97 -2.05
N PHE A 499 -21.33 14.83 -3.06
CA PHE A 499 -20.34 15.89 -3.21
C PHE A 499 -20.97 17.25 -2.96
N SER A 500 -20.27 18.13 -2.25
CA SER A 500 -20.63 19.54 -2.08
C SER A 500 -20.19 20.41 -3.25
N LYS A 501 -19.24 19.91 -4.06
CA LYS A 501 -18.83 20.52 -5.32
C LYS A 501 -18.35 19.45 -6.31
N VAL A 502 -18.81 19.56 -7.56
CA VAL A 502 -18.30 18.84 -8.73
C VAL A 502 -17.81 19.86 -9.74
N GLU A 503 -16.53 19.85 -10.08
CA GLU A 503 -15.90 20.84 -10.96
C GLU A 503 -15.32 20.19 -12.22
N VAL A 504 -15.65 20.74 -13.39
CA VAL A 504 -14.97 20.41 -14.65
C VAL A 504 -14.05 21.56 -15.02
N ARG A 505 -12.74 21.29 -15.07
CA ARG A 505 -11.70 22.28 -15.36
C ARG A 505 -11.19 22.25 -16.79
N SER A 506 -11.14 21.08 -17.41
CA SER A 506 -10.61 20.93 -18.78
C SER A 506 -11.01 19.61 -19.44
N GLY A 507 -10.91 19.58 -20.77
CA GLY A 507 -11.24 18.45 -21.62
C GLY A 507 -12.74 18.33 -21.93
N ASP A 508 -13.07 17.30 -22.71
CA ASP A 508 -14.45 16.97 -23.07
C ASP A 508 -14.98 15.86 -22.15
N VAL A 509 -15.69 16.26 -21.11
CA VAL A 509 -16.26 15.37 -20.09
C VAL A 509 -17.69 15.01 -20.47
N THR A 510 -18.04 13.72 -20.40
CA THR A 510 -19.39 13.24 -20.70
C THR A 510 -19.96 12.45 -19.53
N PHE A 511 -21.08 12.91 -18.98
CA PHE A 511 -21.87 12.20 -17.97
C PHE A 511 -23.16 11.66 -18.59
N SER A 512 -23.36 10.35 -18.46
CA SER A 512 -24.57 9.66 -18.93
C SER A 512 -25.37 8.99 -17.81
N GLY A 513 -24.77 8.79 -16.64
CA GLY A 513 -25.45 8.31 -15.43
C GLY A 513 -26.26 9.41 -14.74
N ILE A 514 -27.28 9.01 -13.97
CA ILE A 514 -28.08 9.93 -13.14
C ILE A 514 -27.36 10.15 -11.81
N SER A 515 -27.04 11.40 -11.51
CA SER A 515 -26.32 11.82 -10.30
C SER A 515 -27.24 12.52 -9.31
N SER A 516 -26.99 12.34 -8.02
CA SER A 516 -27.87 12.78 -6.93
C SER A 516 -27.22 13.78 -5.96
N TYR A 517 -25.98 14.21 -6.21
CA TYR A 517 -25.34 15.22 -5.37
C TYR A 517 -26.06 16.58 -5.47
N SER A 518 -26.22 17.27 -4.34
CA SER A 518 -26.81 18.62 -4.26
C SER A 518 -25.77 19.74 -4.30
N GLY A 519 -24.48 19.40 -4.22
CA GLY A 519 -23.38 20.34 -4.36
C GLY A 519 -23.37 21.08 -5.70
N ALA A 520 -22.65 22.19 -5.76
CA ALA A 520 -22.55 22.98 -6.98
C ALA A 520 -21.82 22.20 -8.09
N THR A 521 -22.35 22.28 -9.31
CA THR A 521 -21.67 21.90 -10.54
C THR A 521 -21.00 23.14 -11.11
N GLU A 522 -19.67 23.18 -11.08
CA GLU A 522 -18.88 24.30 -11.59
C GLU A 522 -18.16 23.93 -12.88
N LEU A 523 -18.30 24.78 -13.90
CA LEU A 523 -17.59 24.66 -15.17
C LEU A 523 -16.59 25.80 -15.28
N SER A 524 -15.37 25.56 -14.81
CA SER A 524 -14.26 26.52 -14.82
C SER A 524 -13.41 26.45 -16.10
N GLY A 525 -13.67 25.44 -16.93
CA GLY A 525 -13.13 25.30 -18.29
C GLY A 525 -13.65 24.01 -18.95
N GLY A 526 -13.17 23.71 -20.16
CA GLY A 526 -13.57 22.52 -20.92
C GLY A 526 -15.08 22.46 -21.23
N THR A 527 -15.55 21.25 -21.56
CA THR A 527 -16.95 20.96 -21.87
C THR A 527 -17.48 19.88 -20.94
N LEU A 528 -18.62 20.12 -20.28
CA LEU A 528 -19.42 19.07 -19.65
C LEU A 528 -20.62 18.73 -20.55
N THR A 529 -20.68 17.49 -21.02
CA THR A 529 -21.80 16.95 -21.80
C THR A 529 -22.68 16.08 -20.93
N LEU A 530 -23.97 16.40 -20.86
CA LEU A 530 -25.00 15.59 -20.21
C LEU A 530 -25.78 14.81 -21.29
N VAL A 531 -25.70 13.48 -21.26
CA VAL A 531 -26.34 12.62 -22.27
C VAL A 531 -27.66 12.07 -21.74
N GLY A 532 -28.73 12.82 -21.98
CA GLY A 532 -30.11 12.56 -21.55
C GLY A 532 -30.63 13.59 -20.56
N ALA A 533 -31.93 13.52 -20.25
CA ALA A 533 -32.58 14.46 -19.34
C ALA A 533 -32.14 14.25 -17.89
N GLN A 534 -32.09 15.33 -17.09
CA GLN A 534 -31.98 15.26 -15.62
C GLN A 534 -30.81 14.39 -15.13
N ARG A 535 -29.64 14.54 -15.73
CA ARG A 535 -28.43 13.79 -15.34
C ARG A 535 -27.84 14.25 -14.03
N LEU A 536 -28.06 15.51 -13.67
CA LEU A 536 -27.65 16.09 -12.41
C LEU A 536 -28.87 16.34 -11.52
N SER A 537 -28.66 16.39 -10.21
CA SER A 537 -29.73 16.72 -9.26
C SER A 537 -30.28 18.12 -9.54
N ALA A 538 -31.60 18.26 -9.46
CA ALA A 538 -32.26 19.56 -9.54
C ALA A 538 -31.88 20.49 -8.38
N ASP A 539 -31.33 19.96 -7.28
CA ASP A 539 -30.85 20.74 -6.15
C ASP A 539 -29.42 21.28 -6.37
N SER A 540 -28.71 20.82 -7.40
CA SER A 540 -27.38 21.33 -7.73
C SER A 540 -27.47 22.74 -8.30
N ALA A 541 -26.59 23.63 -7.86
CA ALA A 541 -26.37 24.91 -8.53
C ALA A 541 -25.46 24.73 -9.76
N LEU A 542 -25.73 25.44 -10.85
CA LEU A 542 -24.81 25.55 -11.98
C LEU A 542 -24.00 26.83 -11.86
N ILE A 543 -22.68 26.71 -11.82
CA ILE A 543 -21.73 27.83 -11.83
C ILE A 543 -20.97 27.80 -13.15
N LEU A 544 -21.19 28.81 -13.98
CA LEU A 544 -20.53 28.99 -15.27
C LEU A 544 -19.36 29.97 -15.10
N ASN A 545 -18.14 29.42 -15.09
CA ASN A 545 -16.90 30.13 -14.74
C ASN A 545 -15.82 29.99 -15.83
N GLY A 546 -16.21 30.02 -17.12
CA GLY A 546 -15.28 29.88 -18.24
C GLY A 546 -15.47 28.61 -19.08
N GLY A 547 -16.30 27.67 -18.61
CA GLY A 547 -16.56 26.39 -19.28
C GLY A 547 -17.81 26.36 -20.16
N THR A 548 -18.03 25.20 -20.77
CA THR A 548 -19.18 24.92 -21.64
C THR A 548 -20.06 23.81 -21.09
N LEU A 549 -21.37 24.04 -21.01
CA LEU A 549 -22.36 22.98 -20.79
C LEU A 549 -22.92 22.52 -22.14
N ARG A 550 -23.02 21.22 -22.37
CA ARG A 550 -23.70 20.66 -23.54
C ARG A 550 -24.77 19.67 -23.11
N LEU A 551 -25.97 19.82 -23.65
CA LEU A 551 -27.04 18.83 -23.52
C LEU A 551 -27.10 18.00 -24.81
N SER A 552 -27.14 16.69 -24.67
CA SER A 552 -27.31 15.76 -25.78
C SER A 552 -28.44 14.79 -25.46
N ASN A 553 -29.39 14.64 -26.37
CA ASN A 553 -30.55 13.74 -26.18
C ASN A 553 -31.36 14.02 -24.90
N ALA A 554 -31.38 15.27 -24.41
CA ALA A 554 -32.06 15.63 -23.17
C ALA A 554 -33.57 15.88 -23.32
N GLY A 555 -34.08 15.91 -24.57
CA GLY A 555 -35.49 16.15 -24.86
C GLY A 555 -35.99 17.51 -24.37
N ALA A 556 -37.31 17.70 -24.33
CA ALA A 556 -37.89 18.96 -23.88
C ALA A 556 -37.67 19.24 -22.37
N GLU A 557 -37.56 18.18 -21.56
CA GLU A 557 -37.34 18.28 -20.11
C GLU A 557 -35.95 18.83 -19.74
N GLY A 558 -34.95 18.63 -20.61
CA GLY A 558 -33.63 19.22 -20.48
C GLY A 558 -32.95 18.91 -19.15
N GLN A 559 -32.44 19.97 -18.49
CA GLN A 559 -31.83 19.91 -17.17
C GLN A 559 -32.37 21.01 -16.26
N ARG A 560 -32.67 20.63 -15.01
CA ARG A 560 -33.06 21.54 -13.93
C ARG A 560 -31.90 21.73 -12.95
N PHE A 561 -31.76 22.93 -12.41
CA PHE A 561 -30.78 23.29 -11.38
C PHE A 561 -31.42 24.19 -10.33
N ALA A 562 -30.86 24.21 -9.13
CA ALA A 562 -31.36 25.06 -8.06
C ALA A 562 -31.08 26.53 -8.35
N ARG A 563 -29.97 26.82 -9.03
CA ARG A 563 -29.46 28.17 -9.24
C ARG A 563 -28.58 28.28 -10.48
N LEU A 564 -28.62 29.43 -11.15
CA LEU A 564 -27.65 29.83 -12.18
C LEU A 564 -26.70 30.91 -11.66
N SER A 565 -25.39 30.72 -11.75
CA SER A 565 -24.37 31.76 -11.54
C SER A 565 -23.48 31.90 -12.77
N LEU A 566 -23.04 33.13 -13.06
CA LEU A 566 -22.11 33.46 -14.15
C LEU A 566 -20.95 34.29 -13.59
N SER A 567 -19.74 33.72 -13.60
CA SER A 567 -18.51 34.38 -13.13
C SER A 567 -17.41 34.47 -14.19
N GLY A 568 -17.56 33.77 -15.31
CA GLY A 568 -16.64 33.81 -16.46
C GLY A 568 -17.41 33.68 -17.77
N ASP A 569 -16.78 34.08 -18.89
CA ASP A 569 -17.39 33.95 -20.22
C ASP A 569 -17.65 32.48 -20.53
N SER A 570 -18.90 32.11 -20.74
CA SER A 570 -19.32 30.72 -20.77
C SER A 570 -20.31 30.44 -21.90
N SER A 571 -20.40 29.18 -22.30
CA SER A 571 -21.31 28.77 -23.36
C SER A 571 -22.18 27.58 -22.97
N VAL A 572 -23.35 27.48 -23.59
CA VAL A 572 -24.30 26.40 -23.42
C VAL A 572 -24.79 25.93 -24.79
N LEU A 573 -24.59 24.66 -25.10
CA LEU A 573 -25.14 23.99 -26.28
C LEU A 573 -26.37 23.22 -25.84
N LEU A 574 -27.55 23.65 -26.28
CA LEU A 574 -28.81 23.12 -25.79
C LEU A 574 -29.25 21.83 -26.49
N GLY A 575 -28.72 21.49 -27.67
CA GLY A 575 -29.16 20.31 -28.42
C GLY A 575 -30.67 20.26 -28.67
N GLY A 576 -31.32 21.43 -28.80
CA GLY A 576 -32.78 21.55 -28.92
C GLY A 576 -33.57 21.52 -27.60
N SER A 577 -32.91 21.39 -26.44
CA SER A 577 -33.52 21.39 -25.10
C SER A 577 -33.59 22.80 -24.49
N SER A 578 -34.05 22.88 -23.24
CA SER A 578 -34.06 24.11 -22.42
C SER A 578 -33.56 23.85 -21.00
N LEU A 579 -33.15 24.90 -20.28
CA LEU A 579 -32.77 24.83 -18.87
C LEU A 579 -33.84 25.45 -17.95
N THR A 580 -33.98 24.91 -16.74
CA THR A 580 -34.83 25.51 -15.69
C THR A 580 -34.02 25.73 -14.42
N PHE A 581 -34.15 26.92 -13.84
CA PHE A 581 -33.44 27.30 -12.62
C PHE A 581 -34.43 27.69 -11.51
N GLY A 582 -34.18 27.22 -10.28
CA GLY A 582 -34.93 27.62 -9.10
C GLY A 582 -34.67 29.06 -8.64
N ALA A 583 -33.48 29.61 -8.95
CA ALA A 583 -33.08 30.95 -8.55
C ALA A 583 -31.95 31.50 -9.42
N LEU A 584 -31.72 32.82 -9.34
CA LEU A 584 -30.51 33.46 -9.82
C LEU A 584 -29.45 33.52 -8.71
N GLY A 585 -28.20 33.26 -9.08
CA GLY A 585 -27.02 33.35 -8.24
C GLY A 585 -26.19 34.59 -8.53
N THR A 586 -24.88 34.48 -8.31
CA THR A 586 -23.95 35.57 -8.57
C THR A 586 -23.78 35.78 -10.07
N VAL A 587 -23.90 37.03 -10.51
CA VAL A 587 -23.61 37.46 -11.88
C VAL A 587 -22.49 38.50 -11.79
N VAL A 588 -21.34 38.19 -12.38
CA VAL A 588 -20.22 39.13 -12.49
C VAL A 588 -20.43 39.98 -13.74
N ASP A 589 -20.33 41.30 -13.57
CA ASP A 589 -20.49 42.25 -14.69
C ASP A 589 -19.39 42.07 -15.75
N GLY A 590 -19.75 42.31 -17.01
CA GLY A 590 -18.86 42.16 -18.16
C GLY A 590 -18.58 40.71 -18.59
N LYS A 591 -19.32 39.71 -18.08
CA LYS A 591 -19.22 38.30 -18.50
C LYS A 591 -20.33 37.93 -19.47
N THR A 592 -19.97 37.23 -20.54
CA THR A 592 -20.88 36.81 -21.61
C THR A 592 -21.40 35.40 -21.37
N LEU A 593 -22.70 35.19 -21.61
CA LEU A 593 -23.30 33.86 -21.64
C LEU A 593 -23.89 33.59 -23.03
N THR A 594 -23.35 32.60 -23.74
CA THR A 594 -23.81 32.27 -25.09
C THR A 594 -24.55 30.94 -25.10
N PHE A 595 -25.82 30.95 -25.52
CA PHE A 595 -26.58 29.75 -25.86
C PHE A 595 -26.54 29.51 -27.37
N THR A 596 -26.36 28.25 -27.75
CA THR A 596 -26.48 27.78 -29.13
C THR A 596 -27.37 26.55 -29.18
N GLU A 597 -27.86 26.19 -30.37
CA GLU A 597 -28.77 25.06 -30.58
C GLU A 597 -30.08 25.18 -29.79
N ALA A 598 -30.49 26.42 -29.46
CA ALA A 598 -31.79 26.68 -28.84
C ALA A 598 -32.91 26.44 -29.86
N ALA A 599 -33.98 25.75 -29.46
CA ALA A 599 -35.15 25.55 -30.31
C ALA A 599 -35.90 26.87 -30.58
N SER A 600 -36.29 27.11 -31.83
CA SER A 600 -37.02 28.32 -32.21
C SER A 600 -38.38 28.41 -31.49
N GLY A 601 -38.69 29.58 -30.94
CA GLY A 601 -39.95 29.83 -30.24
C GLY A 601 -40.03 29.22 -28.83
N VAL A 602 -38.95 28.60 -28.34
CA VAL A 602 -38.84 28.06 -26.99
C VAL A 602 -37.80 28.87 -26.22
N TYR A 603 -37.98 28.99 -24.91
CA TYR A 603 -36.97 29.64 -24.05
C TYR A 603 -35.68 28.83 -24.02
N ALA A 604 -34.53 29.51 -24.02
CA ALA A 604 -33.24 28.87 -23.78
C ALA A 604 -33.12 28.45 -22.32
N PHE A 605 -33.53 29.34 -21.41
CA PHE A 605 -33.67 29.02 -19.99
C PHE A 605 -34.81 29.81 -19.34
N ARG A 606 -35.21 29.38 -18.15
CA ARG A 606 -36.17 30.09 -17.29
C ARG A 606 -35.76 30.06 -15.82
N LEU A 607 -36.19 31.06 -15.07
CA LEU A 607 -35.95 31.23 -13.64
C LEU A 607 -37.29 31.23 -12.89
N LEU A 608 -37.40 30.50 -11.78
CA LEU A 608 -38.59 30.50 -10.94
C LEU A 608 -38.75 31.86 -10.24
N GLY A 609 -39.89 32.53 -10.46
CA GLY A 609 -40.21 33.87 -9.93
C GLY A 609 -40.07 34.99 -10.97
N ASP A 610 -40.46 36.20 -10.55
CA ASP A 610 -40.36 37.42 -11.36
C ASP A 610 -39.00 38.12 -11.14
N TYR A 611 -38.17 38.13 -12.19
CA TYR A 611 -36.86 38.79 -12.21
C TYR A 611 -36.86 40.07 -13.06
N SER A 612 -38.02 40.53 -13.53
CA SER A 612 -38.15 41.65 -14.47
C SER A 612 -37.52 42.97 -14.01
N THR A 613 -37.37 43.15 -12.69
CA THR A 613 -36.78 44.34 -12.06
C THR A 613 -35.46 44.04 -11.34
N ASN A 614 -34.97 42.79 -11.39
CA ASN A 614 -33.75 42.38 -10.70
C ASN A 614 -32.52 42.88 -11.48
N SER A 615 -31.69 43.72 -10.86
CA SER A 615 -30.52 44.32 -11.51
C SER A 615 -29.51 43.27 -12.00
N SER A 616 -29.21 42.24 -11.21
CA SER A 616 -28.30 41.16 -11.61
C SER A 616 -28.84 40.35 -12.79
N PHE A 617 -30.16 40.13 -12.85
CA PHE A 617 -30.79 39.49 -14.00
C PHE A 617 -30.70 40.37 -15.26
N LEU A 618 -30.93 41.67 -15.14
CA LEU A 618 -30.79 42.59 -16.27
C LEU A 618 -29.35 42.68 -16.78
N THR A 619 -28.35 42.62 -15.88
CA THR A 619 -26.94 42.48 -16.24
C THR A 619 -26.65 41.15 -16.94
N LEU A 620 -27.21 40.04 -16.46
CA LEU A 620 -27.09 38.75 -17.14
C LEU A 620 -27.69 38.79 -18.54
N LEU A 621 -28.90 39.35 -18.66
CA LEU A 621 -29.65 39.42 -19.91
C LEU A 621 -28.92 40.25 -20.96
N SER A 622 -28.38 41.42 -20.60
CA SER A 622 -27.67 42.30 -21.53
C SER A 622 -26.41 41.65 -22.11
N ALA A 623 -25.83 40.69 -21.39
CA ALA A 623 -24.65 39.93 -21.82
C ALA A 623 -25.00 38.52 -22.36
N THR A 624 -26.29 38.16 -22.44
CA THR A 624 -26.73 36.86 -22.94
C THR A 624 -27.02 36.91 -24.44
N HIS A 625 -26.47 35.95 -25.18
CA HIS A 625 -26.73 35.75 -26.61
C HIS A 625 -27.33 34.37 -26.84
N ILE A 626 -28.36 34.26 -27.68
CA ILE A 626 -29.02 33.00 -28.02
C ILE A 626 -29.03 32.84 -29.54
N ASN A 627 -28.36 31.81 -30.05
CA ASN A 627 -28.17 31.56 -31.47
C ASN A 627 -27.61 32.79 -32.22
N GLY A 628 -26.72 33.55 -31.58
CA GLY A 628 -26.11 34.77 -32.12
C GLY A 628 -26.99 36.03 -32.05
N GLN A 629 -28.22 35.94 -31.56
CA GLN A 629 -29.10 37.09 -31.30
C GLN A 629 -28.99 37.53 -29.84
N GLY A 630 -29.34 38.78 -29.52
CA GLY A 630 -29.50 39.22 -28.13
C GLY A 630 -30.64 38.46 -27.43
N ALA A 631 -30.69 38.50 -26.10
CA ALA A 631 -31.75 37.87 -25.32
C ALA A 631 -32.91 38.83 -24.99
N THR A 632 -34.13 38.30 -24.93
CA THR A 632 -35.33 38.98 -24.40
C THR A 632 -35.95 38.12 -23.29
N TYR A 633 -36.83 38.69 -22.47
CA TYR A 633 -37.49 37.97 -21.39
C TYR A 633 -38.99 38.24 -21.31
N ALA A 634 -39.72 37.29 -20.73
CA ALA A 634 -41.13 37.44 -20.39
C ALA A 634 -41.44 36.70 -19.08
N PHE A 635 -42.23 37.32 -18.21
CA PHE A 635 -42.75 36.67 -17.00
C PHE A 635 -44.14 36.07 -17.30
N ASP A 636 -44.28 34.76 -17.08
CA ASP A 636 -45.51 34.01 -17.40
C ASP A 636 -46.47 33.84 -16.21
N GLY A 637 -46.18 34.48 -15.08
CA GLY A 637 -46.90 34.32 -13.83
C GLY A 637 -46.27 33.32 -12.86
N THR A 638 -45.34 32.48 -13.32
CA THR A 638 -44.57 31.53 -12.49
C THR A 638 -43.06 31.66 -12.72
N TYR A 639 -42.65 31.77 -13.97
CA TYR A 639 -41.26 31.83 -14.40
C TYR A 639 -40.96 33.10 -15.19
N THR A 640 -39.74 33.62 -15.03
CA THR A 640 -39.14 34.54 -15.98
C THR A 640 -38.43 33.71 -17.06
N THR A 641 -38.99 33.68 -18.26
CA THR A 641 -38.45 32.95 -19.43
C THR A 641 -37.51 33.84 -20.23
N VAL A 642 -36.43 33.28 -20.77
CA VAL A 642 -35.44 33.99 -21.59
C VAL A 642 -35.33 33.35 -22.96
N LEU A 643 -35.58 34.13 -24.01
CA LEU A 643 -35.69 33.68 -25.40
C LEU A 643 -34.79 34.53 -26.31
N ALA A 644 -34.46 34.00 -27.49
CA ALA A 644 -33.78 34.78 -28.52
C ALA A 644 -34.65 35.99 -28.90
N ALA A 645 -34.02 37.16 -29.01
CA ALA A 645 -34.67 38.33 -29.58
C ALA A 645 -35.15 37.98 -30.98
N VAL A 646 -36.43 38.24 -31.25
CA VAL A 646 -36.96 38.15 -32.61
C VAL A 646 -36.35 39.31 -33.37
N PRO A 647 -35.55 39.08 -34.44
CA PRO A 647 -35.09 40.17 -35.28
C PRO A 647 -36.35 40.87 -35.79
N GLU A 648 -36.48 42.17 -35.52
CA GLU A 648 -37.62 42.93 -36.03
C GLU A 648 -37.73 42.66 -37.53
N PRO A 649 -38.94 42.40 -38.08
CA PRO A 649 -39.14 42.23 -39.52
C PRO A 649 -38.75 43.50 -40.28
N SER A 650 -37.44 43.66 -40.47
CA SER A 650 -36.76 44.62 -41.29
C SER A 650 -37.37 46.02 -41.30
N THR A 651 -36.73 46.92 -40.56
CA THR A 651 -36.60 48.33 -40.95
C THR A 651 -36.35 48.46 -42.47
N TYR A 652 -35.70 47.47 -43.10
CA TYR A 652 -35.59 47.36 -44.56
C TYR A 652 -36.90 47.07 -45.31
N ALA A 653 -37.80 46.16 -44.90
CA ALA A 653 -39.08 45.97 -45.60
C ALA A 653 -40.01 47.17 -45.41
N MET A 654 -40.02 47.82 -44.24
CA MET A 654 -40.78 49.06 -44.02
C MET A 654 -40.15 50.25 -44.76
N LEU A 655 -38.82 50.33 -44.87
CA LEU A 655 -38.11 51.30 -45.70
C LEU A 655 -38.34 51.05 -47.19
N PHE A 656 -38.32 49.80 -47.67
CA PHE A 656 -38.59 49.45 -49.07
C PHE A 656 -40.07 49.64 -49.42
N ALA A 657 -41.00 49.34 -48.52
CA ALA A 657 -42.42 49.66 -48.69
C ALA A 657 -42.64 51.18 -48.69
N GLY A 658 -41.97 51.92 -47.81
CA GLY A 658 -42.00 53.38 -47.77
C GLY A 658 -41.42 54.03 -49.03
N LEU A 659 -40.26 53.56 -49.51
CA LEU A 659 -39.64 53.99 -50.77
C LEU A 659 -40.49 53.59 -51.98
N GLY A 660 -41.11 52.41 -51.96
CA GLY A 660 -42.08 51.98 -52.98
C GLY A 660 -43.28 52.91 -53.06
N LEU A 661 -43.83 53.33 -51.91
CA LEU A 661 -44.91 54.31 -51.83
C LEU A 661 -44.48 55.68 -52.37
N MET A 662 -43.27 56.13 -52.04
CA MET A 662 -42.70 57.38 -52.56
C MET A 662 -42.46 57.33 -54.07
N GLY A 663 -42.04 56.19 -54.61
CA GLY A 663 -41.95 55.95 -56.06
C GLY A 663 -43.30 56.07 -56.76
N VAL A 664 -44.38 55.53 -56.17
CA VAL A 664 -45.76 55.66 -56.71
C VAL A 664 -46.26 57.10 -56.64
N VAL A 665 -45.98 57.83 -55.56
CA VAL A 665 -46.34 59.25 -55.43
C VAL A 665 -45.57 60.13 -56.43
N ALA A 666 -44.27 59.88 -56.63
CA ALA A 666 -43.47 60.57 -57.64
C ALA A 666 -43.95 60.29 -59.07
N ARG A 667 -44.35 59.05 -59.38
CA ARG A 667 -44.97 58.67 -60.67
C ARG A 667 -46.31 59.38 -60.90
N ARG A 668 -47.16 59.49 -59.86
CA ARG A 668 -48.43 60.23 -59.93
C ARG A 668 -48.23 61.74 -60.18
N ARG A 669 -47.13 62.34 -59.71
CA ARG A 669 -46.81 63.76 -59.96
C ARG A 669 -46.28 64.02 -61.37
N ARG A 670 -45.63 63.04 -62.02
CA ARG A 670 -45.17 63.17 -63.43
C ARG A 670 -46.29 63.03 -64.48
N ASN A 671 -47.42 62.41 -64.13
CA ASN A 671 -48.58 62.29 -65.03
C ASN A 671 -49.59 63.45 -64.92
N LYS A 672 -49.20 64.56 -64.29
CA LYS A 672 -49.92 65.84 -64.32
C LYS A 672 -49.03 66.91 -64.98
N VAL A 673 -48.68 66.71 -66.25
CA VAL A 673 -48.33 67.74 -67.23
C VAL A 673 -48.97 67.32 -68.53
#